data_AF-A0AAD4UDL2-F1
#
_entry.id   AF-A0AAD4UDL2-F1
#
_cell.length_a   1.000
_cell.length_b   1.000
_cell.length_c   1.000
_cell.angle_alpha   90.00
_cell.angle_beta   90.00
_cell.angle_gamma   90.00
#
_symmetry.space_group_name_H-M   'P 1'
#
loop_
_entity.id
_entity.type
_entity.pdbx_description
1 polymer ?
#
loop_
_entity_poly.entity_id
_entity_poly.type
_entity_poly.pdbx_seq_one_letter_code
_entity_poly.pdbx_strand_id
1 'polypeptide(L)'
;MTPTLFALAGFNAHIISRIDYDLKEIMKNDQEMQFVRRGSRSLLAQQEIFTHVLDENGYCSKGFYWNEKAVFPDPPWDGMDPNKTVPVTLSNVQHYADTLSYNVRRRAPWFLTRYMLWPWGCDRQFFSASVQFANMDHLMSYINKHISQFGVLMVYTTLGEYFQTLYSEHEPVQVRDHCDFLPYSSDMFHSGTGFYASRSGLKGLVRRASALLYAGESMFTRFMLAPHRFLDQAWVLQQLQKLPWAVSEVQHHEAITGTHTPRVSDMFVGRLSNGMHGVQKLMSAIIQDRFPAHTGLEPGGYFAVIYNPLAWTVTTIITLTVDFPEVSVTDESGHPVPAQVQNSKEMPSVHDLLVLTTIPGLSYRYYVIRPSRRAEGDTQETEATMANTKQFGHRPRRHDSSMGRRLAHVENDCYTVYLDKDTNLMHSIWERGMGHQQEDNALFSFPPLQNNQTIQVAQQFMEYEVNSDEDQGPISNNYVFTSNETVKSAWETVGMEIVKGELVTEIRQYFYRTVNDSDPTYTIYSRLAPRPLGSDGELLGHRIEQEYRVGPLELNCEAILRTSTNLITGWILYSNNNGYQMQCRAYKHHENNIAQVMLHRRLLVKQPWALSVNVMLNDTSVVHSVLWLLLGPSTLTRDLGQRSGVALQHRPIVLLRELSETARIHPRPQHQEAVTLPPSVHLQILSIPGWTYNSNHTKHMQNLRKDNQAEAKAESRRVLLRLRHLYEVDEDPVRSQPVPVNLQSVLRGLGSVVTVEERSLTGTWDVSTLHRWHWPAQEPSHLRAFVINEETR
;
A
#
# COMPACT_ATOMS: atom_id res chain seq x y z
N MET A 1 -2.63 3.71 10.93
CA MET A 1 -2.34 5.04 10.38
C MET A 1 -1.34 5.71 11.31
N THR A 2 -0.26 6.27 10.76
CA THR A 2 0.80 6.91 11.54
C THR A 2 0.29 8.21 12.21
N PRO A 3 0.54 8.42 13.52
CA PRO A 3 0.15 9.65 14.24
C PRO A 3 0.68 10.94 13.58
N THR A 4 1.85 10.88 12.94
CA THR A 4 2.47 11.98 12.19
C THR A 4 1.54 12.56 11.11
N LEU A 5 0.76 11.71 10.42
CA LEU A 5 -0.12 12.20 9.36
C LEU A 5 -1.31 12.99 9.93
N PHE A 6 -1.83 12.61 11.10
CA PHE A 6 -2.84 13.39 11.81
C PHE A 6 -2.26 14.72 12.31
N ALA A 7 -1.02 14.71 12.80
CA ALA A 7 -0.33 15.94 13.21
C ALA A 7 -0.20 16.93 12.04
N LEU A 8 0.33 16.47 10.90
CA LEU A 8 0.48 17.26 9.67
C LEU A 8 -0.85 17.71 9.07
N ALA A 9 -1.94 16.96 9.29
CA ALA A 9 -3.29 17.35 8.89
C ALA A 9 -3.92 18.42 9.80
N GLY A 10 -3.35 18.69 10.97
CA GLY A 10 -3.82 19.72 11.91
C GLY A 10 -4.55 19.21 13.16
N PHE A 11 -4.55 17.90 13.43
CA PHE A 11 -5.20 17.33 14.63
C PHE A 11 -4.36 17.44 15.91
N ASN A 12 -4.81 18.17 16.92
CA ASN A 12 -4.09 18.33 18.18
C ASN A 12 -4.03 17.06 19.05
N ALA A 13 -5.05 16.22 18.95
CA ALA A 13 -5.19 15.00 19.72
C ALA A 13 -6.03 13.96 18.97
N HIS A 14 -5.91 12.69 19.35
CA HIS A 14 -6.73 11.60 18.83
C HIS A 14 -6.93 10.48 19.86
N ILE A 15 -7.83 9.56 19.54
CA ILE A 15 -8.14 8.38 20.35
C ILE A 15 -7.79 7.12 19.58
N ILE A 16 -7.20 6.15 20.29
CA ILE A 16 -7.06 4.77 19.81
C ILE A 16 -7.65 3.82 20.85
N SER A 17 -7.89 2.56 20.47
CA SER A 17 -8.42 1.55 21.39
C SER A 17 -7.74 0.21 21.18
N ARG A 18 -7.85 -0.38 20.00
CA ARG A 18 -7.35 -1.73 19.70
C ARG A 18 -5.81 -1.74 19.63
N ILE A 19 -5.17 -2.14 20.73
CA ILE A 19 -3.73 -2.41 20.86
C ILE A 19 -3.54 -3.79 21.50
N ASP A 20 -2.31 -4.30 21.54
CA ASP A 20 -1.99 -5.56 22.21
C ASP A 20 -2.47 -5.56 23.68
N TYR A 21 -3.06 -6.67 24.13
CA TYR A 21 -3.71 -6.75 25.43
C TYR A 21 -2.71 -6.68 26.59
N ASP A 22 -1.53 -7.31 26.49
CA ASP A 22 -0.49 -7.24 27.52
C ASP A 22 0.03 -5.82 27.64
N LEU A 23 0.30 -5.17 26.50
CA LEU A 23 0.70 -3.77 26.48
C LEU A 23 -0.37 -2.87 27.12
N LYS A 24 -1.65 -3.12 26.85
CA LYS A 24 -2.73 -2.32 27.45
C LYS A 24 -2.78 -2.47 28.97
N GLU A 25 -2.61 -3.68 29.50
CA GLU A 25 -2.59 -3.91 30.95
C GLU A 25 -1.38 -3.24 31.61
N ILE A 26 -0.21 -3.27 30.97
CA ILE A 26 0.98 -2.51 31.43
C ILE A 26 0.66 -1.01 31.46
N MET A 27 0.13 -0.46 30.36
CA MET A 27 -0.20 0.97 30.27
C MET A 27 -1.26 1.40 31.30
N LYS A 28 -2.20 0.53 31.68
CA LYS A 28 -3.14 0.81 32.77
C LYS A 28 -2.47 0.89 34.13
N ASN A 29 -1.57 -0.04 34.42
CA ASN A 29 -0.85 -0.10 35.69
C ASN A 29 0.12 1.08 35.85
N ASP A 30 0.74 1.51 34.74
CA ASP A 30 1.74 2.57 34.72
C ASP A 30 1.14 3.97 34.42
N GLN A 31 -0.19 4.05 34.32
CA GLN A 31 -0.96 5.27 33.99
C GLN A 31 -0.56 5.91 32.63
N GLU A 32 -0.05 5.11 31.71
CA GLU A 32 0.38 5.52 30.37
C GLU A 32 -0.76 5.52 29.33
N MET A 33 -2.03 5.49 29.73
CA MET A 33 -3.17 5.52 28.80
C MET A 33 -3.36 6.90 28.12
N GLN A 34 -2.70 7.92 28.64
CA GLN A 34 -2.68 9.31 28.14
C GLN A 34 -1.23 9.75 27.96
N PHE A 35 -0.81 10.02 26.73
CA PHE A 35 0.59 10.37 26.41
C PHE A 35 0.72 11.21 25.15
N VAL A 36 1.87 11.85 25.00
CA VAL A 36 2.26 12.53 23.75
C VAL A 36 3.02 11.57 22.87
N ARG A 37 2.59 11.43 21.62
CA ARG A 37 3.21 10.49 20.68
C ARG A 37 4.11 11.21 19.69
N ARG A 38 5.39 10.83 19.68
CA ARG A 38 6.38 11.19 18.66
C ARG A 38 6.40 10.16 17.56
N GLY A 39 5.59 10.39 16.53
CA GLY A 39 5.43 9.44 15.43
C GLY A 39 6.63 9.30 14.51
N SER A 40 7.52 10.29 14.46
CA SER A 40 8.59 10.39 13.46
C SER A 40 9.93 10.77 14.09
N ARG A 41 10.97 9.98 13.78
CA ARG A 41 12.36 10.26 14.15
C ARG A 41 12.90 11.53 13.50
N SER A 42 12.42 11.87 12.30
CA SER A 42 12.86 13.06 11.57
C SER A 42 12.18 14.34 12.07
N LEU A 43 10.91 14.27 12.48
CA LEU A 43 10.13 15.46 12.85
C LEU A 43 10.09 15.71 14.36
N LEU A 44 10.36 14.68 15.17
CA LEU A 44 10.48 14.77 16.63
C LEU A 44 9.32 15.57 17.25
N ALA A 45 9.64 16.53 18.13
CA ALA A 45 8.68 17.37 18.84
C ALA A 45 7.85 18.29 17.92
N GLN A 46 8.26 18.51 16.67
CA GLN A 46 7.56 19.42 15.75
C GLN A 46 6.20 18.87 15.30
N GLN A 47 6.01 17.55 15.33
CA GLN A 47 4.81 16.88 14.83
C GLN A 47 4.29 15.83 15.83
N GLU A 48 4.25 16.23 17.09
CA GLU A 48 3.64 15.47 18.16
C GLU A 48 2.11 15.54 18.14
N ILE A 49 1.49 14.49 18.70
CA ILE A 49 0.04 14.43 18.90
C ILE A 49 -0.29 13.75 20.22
N PHE A 50 -1.21 14.33 20.98
CA PHE A 50 -1.70 13.70 22.20
C PHE A 50 -2.57 12.50 21.84
N THR A 51 -2.31 11.37 22.50
CA THR A 51 -3.00 10.11 22.27
C THR A 51 -3.67 9.65 23.56
N HIS A 52 -4.98 9.45 23.49
CA HIS A 52 -5.74 8.76 24.52
C HIS A 52 -6.05 7.34 24.06
N VAL A 53 -5.68 6.35 24.86
CA VAL A 53 -6.03 4.94 24.65
C VAL A 53 -7.27 4.62 25.48
N LEU A 54 -8.33 4.08 24.85
CA LEU A 54 -9.47 3.58 25.62
C LEU A 54 -9.06 2.40 26.49
N ASP A 55 -9.65 2.25 27.66
CA ASP A 55 -9.31 1.23 28.66
C ASP A 55 -9.73 -0.19 28.28
N GLU A 56 -10.73 -0.35 27.42
CA GLU A 56 -11.15 -1.66 26.92
C GLU A 56 -10.56 -1.96 25.53
N ASN A 57 -10.45 -3.24 25.16
CA ASN A 57 -10.14 -3.69 23.78
C ASN A 57 -11.37 -3.57 22.84
N GLY A 58 -12.10 -2.46 23.00
CA GLY A 58 -13.34 -2.11 22.32
C GLY A 58 -13.74 -0.67 22.62
N TYR A 59 -14.98 -0.30 22.28
CA TYR A 59 -15.52 1.04 22.47
C TYR A 59 -16.98 1.03 22.94
N CYS A 60 -17.54 -0.16 23.20
CA CYS A 60 -18.95 -0.32 23.50
C CYS A 60 -19.23 -0.14 25.00
N SER A 61 -20.14 0.77 25.35
CA SER A 61 -20.64 0.88 26.72
C SER A 61 -21.55 -0.30 27.06
N LYS A 62 -21.18 -1.10 28.07
CA LYS A 62 -21.99 -2.25 28.53
C LYS A 62 -23.01 -1.82 29.58
N GLY A 63 -24.26 -2.26 29.44
CA GLY A 63 -25.30 -2.10 30.48
C GLY A 63 -25.97 -0.71 30.54
N PHE A 64 -25.76 0.14 29.54
CA PHE A 64 -26.25 1.53 29.50
C PHE A 64 -26.88 1.88 28.15
N TYR A 65 -27.68 0.98 27.60
CA TYR A 65 -28.25 1.11 26.27
C TYR A 65 -29.77 0.98 26.30
N TRP A 66 -30.45 2.10 26.00
CA TRP A 66 -31.90 2.27 26.11
C TRP A 66 -32.52 2.62 24.75
N ASN A 67 -32.13 1.92 23.69
CA ASN A 67 -32.79 2.12 22.39
C ASN A 67 -34.13 1.36 22.31
N GLU A 68 -35.04 1.91 21.51
CA GLU A 68 -36.21 1.18 21.01
C GLU A 68 -35.80 0.18 19.91
N LYS A 69 -36.77 -0.59 19.36
CA LYS A 69 -36.49 -1.53 18.28
C LYS A 69 -35.99 -0.74 17.06
N ALA A 70 -34.81 -1.08 16.55
CA ALA A 70 -34.28 -0.42 15.37
C ALA A 70 -35.21 -0.66 14.17
N VAL A 71 -35.76 0.40 13.59
CA VAL A 71 -36.56 0.31 12.36
C VAL A 71 -35.60 0.47 11.18
N PHE A 72 -34.92 -0.62 10.82
CA PHE A 72 -34.29 -0.74 9.50
C PHE A 72 -35.38 -1.15 8.49
N PRO A 73 -35.21 -0.92 7.17
CA PRO A 73 -36.12 -1.50 6.18
C PRO A 73 -36.21 -3.04 6.25
N ASP A 74 -35.32 -3.73 6.97
CA ASP A 74 -35.49 -5.09 7.48
C ASP A 74 -34.72 -5.29 8.81
N PRO A 75 -35.33 -5.76 9.92
CA PRO A 75 -34.58 -6.13 11.12
C PRO A 75 -33.55 -7.23 10.81
N PRO A 76 -32.48 -7.37 11.63
CA PRO A 76 -31.55 -8.50 11.49
C PRO A 76 -32.31 -9.83 11.39
N TRP A 77 -31.96 -10.68 10.41
CA TRP A 77 -32.63 -11.98 10.18
C TRP A 77 -32.63 -12.86 11.44
N ASP A 78 -31.63 -12.70 12.31
CA ASP A 78 -31.49 -13.45 13.56
C ASP A 78 -32.41 -12.96 14.69
N GLY A 79 -33.15 -11.86 14.50
CA GLY A 79 -34.08 -11.32 15.48
C GLY A 79 -33.42 -10.83 16.78
N MET A 80 -32.08 -10.76 16.86
CA MET A 80 -31.38 -10.28 18.04
C MET A 80 -31.42 -8.76 18.08
N ASP A 81 -32.50 -8.21 18.64
CA ASP A 81 -32.48 -6.84 19.15
C ASP A 81 -31.37 -6.75 20.22
N PRO A 82 -30.43 -5.78 20.14
CA PRO A 82 -29.45 -5.59 21.20
C PRO A 82 -30.18 -5.49 22.55
N ASN A 83 -29.75 -6.31 23.51
CA ASN A 83 -30.43 -6.51 24.79
C ASN A 83 -30.74 -5.14 25.43
N LYS A 84 -32.01 -4.71 25.34
CA LYS A 84 -32.41 -3.37 25.77
C LYS A 84 -32.40 -3.33 27.28
N THR A 85 -31.78 -2.30 27.81
CA THR A 85 -31.74 -2.08 29.25
C THR A 85 -33.08 -1.49 29.69
N VAL A 86 -33.55 -1.84 30.90
CA VAL A 86 -34.78 -1.23 31.45
C VAL A 86 -34.56 0.28 31.58
N PRO A 87 -35.53 1.12 31.13
CA PRO A 87 -35.43 2.57 31.28
C PRO A 87 -35.16 2.99 32.73
N VAL A 88 -34.41 4.08 32.88
CA VAL A 88 -34.06 4.70 34.16
C VAL A 88 -35.31 5.39 34.73
N THR A 89 -35.76 4.90 35.88
CA THR A 89 -36.89 5.42 36.65
C THR A 89 -36.45 5.73 38.09
N LEU A 90 -37.31 6.40 38.85
CA LEU A 90 -37.04 6.68 40.27
C LEU A 90 -36.80 5.41 41.11
N SER A 91 -37.36 4.25 40.71
CA SER A 91 -37.23 3.00 41.46
C SER A 91 -35.93 2.23 41.18
N ASN A 92 -35.25 2.51 40.05
CA ASN A 92 -34.03 1.78 39.66
C ASN A 92 -32.80 2.68 39.44
N VAL A 93 -32.96 4.02 39.46
CA VAL A 93 -31.86 4.97 39.20
C VAL A 93 -30.68 4.79 40.15
N GLN A 94 -30.93 4.48 41.43
CA GLN A 94 -29.88 4.19 42.41
C GLN A 94 -28.99 3.02 41.96
N HIS A 95 -29.57 1.93 41.44
CA HIS A 95 -28.81 0.77 40.98
C HIS A 95 -27.93 1.08 39.76
N TYR A 96 -28.46 1.85 38.81
CA TYR A 96 -27.69 2.33 37.67
C TYR A 96 -26.56 3.26 38.11
N ALA A 97 -26.83 4.15 39.07
CA ALA A 97 -25.86 5.09 39.61
C ALA A 97 -24.73 4.37 40.35
N ASP A 98 -25.05 3.36 41.17
CA ASP A 98 -24.07 2.52 41.85
C ASP A 98 -23.17 1.79 40.84
N THR A 99 -23.78 1.16 39.82
CA THR A 99 -23.05 0.42 38.79
C THR A 99 -22.12 1.32 37.97
N LEU A 100 -22.63 2.46 37.47
CA LEU A 100 -21.84 3.38 36.65
C LEU A 100 -20.69 3.98 37.47
N SER A 101 -20.99 4.51 38.66
CA SER A 101 -19.99 5.18 39.51
C SER A 101 -18.93 4.20 40.02
N TYR A 102 -19.30 2.93 40.27
CA TYR A 102 -18.33 1.87 40.58
C TYR A 102 -17.38 1.61 39.41
N ASN A 103 -17.89 1.50 38.19
CA ASN A 103 -17.07 1.30 37.00
C ASN A 103 -16.13 2.49 36.76
N VAL A 104 -16.62 3.72 36.88
CA VAL A 104 -15.80 4.94 36.75
C VAL A 104 -14.67 4.94 37.77
N ARG A 105 -14.97 4.74 39.05
CA ARG A 105 -13.94 4.75 40.13
C ARG A 105 -12.90 3.65 39.98
N ARG A 106 -13.27 2.50 39.41
CA ARG A 106 -12.31 1.42 39.13
C ARG A 106 -11.35 1.73 37.99
N ARG A 107 -11.81 2.50 36.99
CA ARG A 107 -11.06 2.82 35.77
C ARG A 107 -10.24 4.10 35.91
N ALA A 108 -10.71 5.05 36.73
CA ALA A 108 -10.06 6.34 36.95
C ALA A 108 -8.56 6.24 37.31
N PRO A 109 -8.09 5.28 38.14
CA PRO A 109 -6.66 5.14 38.46
C PRO A 109 -5.76 4.80 37.26
N TRP A 110 -6.30 4.33 36.13
CA TRP A 110 -5.52 4.01 34.93
C TRP A 110 -5.16 5.22 34.07
N PHE A 111 -5.73 6.38 34.40
CA PHE A 111 -5.50 7.62 33.67
C PHE A 111 -4.71 8.58 34.55
N LEU A 112 -3.80 9.32 33.93
CA LEU A 112 -2.97 10.32 34.60
C LEU A 112 -3.81 11.47 35.18
N THR A 113 -4.84 11.89 34.45
CA THR A 113 -5.69 13.03 34.83
C THR A 113 -6.96 12.61 35.55
N ARG A 114 -7.55 13.54 36.32
CA ARG A 114 -8.88 13.34 36.95
C ARG A 114 -10.06 13.26 35.96
N TYR A 115 -9.79 13.39 34.65
CA TYR A 115 -10.79 13.41 33.59
C TYR A 115 -10.78 12.09 32.82
N MET A 116 -11.77 11.26 33.10
CA MET A 116 -11.99 10.01 32.38
C MET A 116 -13.00 10.21 31.25
N LEU A 117 -12.62 9.83 30.04
CA LEU A 117 -13.56 9.76 28.93
C LEU A 117 -14.42 8.50 29.07
N TRP A 118 -15.75 8.67 29.03
CA TRP A 118 -16.70 7.55 28.98
C TRP A 118 -17.42 7.54 27.62
N PRO A 119 -17.00 6.68 26.67
CA PRO A 119 -17.68 6.54 25.40
C PRO A 119 -19.07 5.93 25.62
N TRP A 120 -20.12 6.72 25.34
CA TRP A 120 -21.49 6.22 25.36
C TRP A 120 -21.90 5.84 23.94
N GLY A 121 -21.93 4.54 23.63
CA GLY A 121 -22.21 4.07 22.28
C GLY A 121 -21.69 2.66 22.00
N CYS A 122 -21.96 2.18 20.79
CA CYS A 122 -21.45 0.93 20.20
C CYS A 122 -21.84 0.94 18.70
N ASP A 123 -21.64 -0.18 18.01
CA ASP A 123 -22.10 -0.36 16.64
C ASP A 123 -23.60 -0.11 16.50
N ARG A 124 -23.95 0.73 15.51
CA ARG A 124 -25.35 0.99 15.14
C ARG A 124 -26.21 1.38 16.35
N GLN A 125 -25.73 2.27 17.20
CA GLN A 125 -26.49 2.81 18.33
C GLN A 125 -27.07 4.20 18.03
N PHE A 126 -27.84 4.77 18.97
CA PHE A 126 -28.53 6.06 18.86
C PHE A 126 -29.60 6.16 17.75
N PHE A 127 -30.19 5.05 17.30
CA PHE A 127 -31.36 5.09 16.39
C PHE A 127 -32.54 5.86 16.97
N SER A 128 -32.82 5.69 18.27
CA SER A 128 -33.76 6.52 19.02
C SER A 128 -32.98 7.37 20.03
N ALA A 129 -32.23 8.35 19.50
CA ALA A 129 -31.35 9.20 20.29
C ALA A 129 -32.09 9.87 21.45
N SER A 130 -33.33 10.32 21.27
CA SER A 130 -34.13 10.97 22.32
C SER A 130 -34.34 10.07 23.54
N VAL A 131 -34.63 8.77 23.34
CA VAL A 131 -34.81 7.83 24.46
C VAL A 131 -33.48 7.59 25.16
N GLN A 132 -32.39 7.44 24.40
CA GLN A 132 -31.06 7.28 24.96
C GLN A 132 -30.67 8.49 25.82
N PHE A 133 -30.81 9.72 25.30
CA PHE A 133 -30.51 10.96 26.02
C PHE A 133 -31.40 11.15 27.25
N ALA A 134 -32.71 10.88 27.18
CA ALA A 134 -33.60 11.02 28.34
C ALA A 134 -33.17 10.13 29.52
N ASN A 135 -32.79 8.88 29.25
CA ASN A 135 -32.31 7.97 30.32
C ASN A 135 -30.94 8.40 30.87
N MET A 136 -30.04 8.86 30.00
CA MET A 136 -28.75 9.42 30.41
C MET A 136 -28.94 10.66 31.29
N ASP A 137 -29.82 11.59 30.92
CA ASP A 137 -30.13 12.81 31.67
C ASP A 137 -30.63 12.49 33.09
N HIS A 138 -31.55 11.53 33.21
CA HIS A 138 -32.07 11.07 34.49
C HIS A 138 -30.96 10.51 35.39
N LEU A 139 -30.12 9.65 34.83
CA LEU A 139 -29.02 9.02 35.57
C LEU A 139 -27.93 10.03 35.96
N MET A 140 -27.49 10.86 35.02
CA MET A 140 -26.46 11.87 35.25
C MET A 140 -26.93 12.92 36.26
N SER A 141 -28.17 13.39 36.15
CA SER A 141 -28.77 14.32 37.12
C SER A 141 -28.82 13.73 38.52
N TYR A 142 -29.19 12.44 38.63
CA TYR A 142 -29.22 11.74 39.91
C TYR A 142 -27.82 11.61 40.52
N ILE A 143 -26.83 11.16 39.75
CA ILE A 143 -25.43 11.05 40.20
C ILE A 143 -24.89 12.40 40.66
N ASN A 144 -25.05 13.45 39.84
CA ASN A 144 -24.50 14.78 40.11
C ASN A 144 -25.14 15.43 41.35
N LYS A 145 -26.41 15.18 41.63
CA LYS A 145 -27.08 15.63 42.87
C LYS A 145 -26.55 14.94 44.13
N HIS A 146 -25.97 13.74 43.98
CA HIS A 146 -25.44 12.93 45.08
C HIS A 146 -23.92 12.73 44.94
N ILE A 147 -23.20 13.77 44.48
CA ILE A 147 -21.75 13.69 44.23
C ILE A 147 -20.94 13.24 45.45
N SER A 148 -21.36 13.62 46.66
CA SER A 148 -20.71 13.20 47.91
C SER A 148 -20.85 11.69 48.18
N GLN A 149 -21.90 11.06 47.64
CA GLN A 149 -22.12 9.61 47.75
C GLN A 149 -21.36 8.85 46.65
N PHE A 150 -21.42 9.33 45.41
CA PHE A 150 -20.90 8.59 44.25
C PHE A 150 -19.44 8.92 43.92
N GLY A 151 -18.93 10.08 44.35
CA GLY A 151 -17.56 10.53 44.14
C GLY A 151 -17.20 10.86 42.69
N VAL A 152 -18.20 11.06 41.82
CA VAL A 152 -18.01 11.34 40.38
C VAL A 152 -18.92 12.47 39.93
N LEU A 153 -18.43 13.30 39.02
CA LEU A 153 -19.20 14.34 38.33
C LEU A 153 -19.32 13.95 36.85
N MET A 154 -20.54 13.82 36.35
CA MET A 154 -20.83 13.44 34.98
C MET A 154 -21.17 14.66 34.14
N VAL A 155 -20.51 14.84 33.01
CA VAL A 155 -20.73 15.97 32.10
C VAL A 155 -20.82 15.45 30.66
N TYR A 156 -21.79 15.96 29.89
CA TYR A 156 -21.79 15.76 28.46
C TYR A 156 -20.61 16.49 27.84
N THR A 157 -19.83 15.78 27.02
CA THR A 157 -18.67 16.37 26.35
C THR A 157 -18.56 15.82 24.94
N THR A 158 -18.08 16.66 24.03
CA THR A 158 -17.49 16.23 22.77
C THR A 158 -16.02 15.88 22.97
N LEU A 159 -15.41 15.20 22.00
CA LEU A 159 -13.96 14.92 22.05
C LEU A 159 -13.12 16.20 22.04
N GLY A 160 -13.56 17.24 21.31
CA GLY A 160 -12.87 18.52 21.27
C GLY A 160 -12.83 19.19 22.65
N GLU A 161 -13.97 19.25 23.34
CA GLU A 161 -14.08 19.78 24.71
C GLU A 161 -13.28 18.96 25.73
N TYR A 162 -13.31 17.63 25.61
CA TYR A 162 -12.52 16.75 26.48
C TYR A 162 -11.03 17.04 26.36
N PHE A 163 -10.50 17.06 25.14
CA PHE A 163 -9.09 17.32 24.91
C PHE A 163 -8.70 18.77 25.24
N GLN A 164 -9.58 19.75 25.02
CA GLN A 164 -9.35 21.13 25.43
C GLN A 164 -9.27 21.24 26.96
N THR A 165 -10.09 20.49 27.68
CA THR A 165 -10.05 20.40 29.15
C THR A 165 -8.72 19.83 29.61
N LEU A 166 -8.29 18.69 29.06
CA LEU A 166 -6.98 18.10 29.37
C LEU A 166 -5.82 19.07 29.10
N TYR A 167 -5.85 19.75 27.95
CA TYR A 167 -4.81 20.70 27.57
C TYR A 167 -4.72 21.89 28.54
N SER A 168 -5.86 22.35 29.06
CA SER A 168 -5.93 23.51 29.94
C SER A 168 -5.40 23.23 31.36
N GLU A 169 -5.36 21.96 31.79
CA GLU A 169 -4.80 21.57 33.09
C GLU A 169 -3.27 21.59 33.11
N HIS A 170 -2.60 21.57 31.95
CA HIS A 170 -1.13 21.60 31.82
C HIS A 170 -0.38 20.50 32.59
N GLU A 171 -1.01 19.34 32.78
CA GLU A 171 -0.37 18.18 33.42
C GLU A 171 0.79 17.64 32.55
N PRO A 172 2.01 17.48 33.09
CA PRO A 172 3.11 16.88 32.35
C PRO A 172 2.80 15.44 31.95
N VAL A 173 2.84 15.17 30.66
CA VAL A 173 2.50 13.85 30.09
C VAL A 173 3.75 13.18 29.54
N GLN A 174 3.81 11.85 29.62
CA GLN A 174 4.95 11.11 29.11
C GLN A 174 5.00 11.14 27.58
N VAL A 175 6.22 11.09 27.04
CA VAL A 175 6.44 10.94 25.60
C VAL A 175 6.61 9.47 25.24
N ARG A 176 5.88 9.04 24.22
CA ARG A 176 6.06 7.73 23.58
C ARG A 176 6.65 7.89 22.18
N ASP A 177 7.73 7.16 21.92
CA ASP A 177 8.47 7.21 20.66
C ASP A 177 7.73 6.55 19.47
N HIS A 178 8.42 6.49 18.33
CA HIS A 178 7.91 6.15 17.00
C HIS A 178 7.44 4.71 16.80
N CYS A 179 7.41 3.88 17.86
CA CYS A 179 6.92 2.51 17.80
C CYS A 179 5.42 2.47 17.48
N ASP A 180 5.00 1.47 16.72
CA ASP A 180 3.59 1.19 16.47
C ASP A 180 2.98 0.22 17.51
N PHE A 181 1.69 -0.07 17.34
CA PHE A 181 0.92 -0.94 18.21
C PHE A 181 0.58 -2.27 17.51
N LEU A 182 1.48 -2.77 16.65
CA LEU A 182 1.28 -3.98 15.87
C LEU A 182 2.18 -5.13 16.36
N PRO A 183 1.71 -6.39 16.30
CA PRO A 183 0.35 -6.80 15.93
C PRO A 183 -0.68 -6.45 17.01
N TYR A 184 -1.95 -6.30 16.60
CA TYR A 184 -3.06 -6.17 17.55
C TYR A 184 -3.48 -7.56 18.05
N SER A 185 -3.71 -7.68 19.35
CA SER A 185 -4.25 -8.87 20.01
C SER A 185 -5.32 -8.44 21.03
N SER A 186 -6.49 -9.06 21.01
CA SER A 186 -7.52 -8.77 22.02
C SER A 186 -7.33 -9.55 23.32
N ASP A 187 -6.66 -10.70 23.21
CA ASP A 187 -6.31 -11.64 24.28
C ASP A 187 -5.18 -12.58 23.80
N MET A 188 -4.78 -13.53 24.65
CA MET A 188 -3.66 -14.46 24.44
C MET A 188 -3.74 -15.26 23.13
N PHE A 189 -4.94 -15.51 22.62
CA PHE A 189 -5.19 -16.41 21.50
C PHE A 189 -5.71 -15.69 20.23
N HIS A 190 -6.20 -14.46 20.36
CA HIS A 190 -6.81 -13.73 19.25
C HIS A 190 -5.91 -12.59 18.74
N SER A 191 -4.86 -12.97 18.02
CA SER A 191 -4.00 -12.02 17.29
C SER A 191 -4.57 -11.72 15.90
N GLY A 192 -4.79 -10.44 15.60
CA GLY A 192 -5.34 -9.94 14.34
C GLY A 192 -4.29 -9.88 13.23
N THR A 193 -3.70 -11.02 12.87
CA THR A 193 -2.67 -11.09 11.82
C THR A 193 -3.19 -11.70 10.52
N GLY A 194 -4.31 -12.42 10.55
CA GLY A 194 -4.91 -13.04 9.37
C GLY A 194 -5.42 -12.02 8.35
N PHE A 195 -5.98 -10.88 8.82
CA PHE A 195 -6.49 -9.85 7.92
C PHE A 195 -5.41 -9.14 7.10
N TYR A 196 -4.12 -9.33 7.41
CA TYR A 196 -3.02 -8.86 6.57
C TYR A 196 -3.03 -9.52 5.19
N ALA A 197 -3.55 -10.75 5.06
CA ALA A 197 -3.63 -11.49 3.80
C ALA A 197 -5.05 -11.97 3.43
N SER A 198 -6.08 -11.70 4.25
CA SER A 198 -7.47 -11.98 3.87
C SER A 198 -7.89 -11.19 2.62
N ARG A 199 -8.48 -11.89 1.63
CA ARG A 199 -8.92 -11.34 0.34
C ARG A 199 -7.79 -10.61 -0.42
N SER A 200 -6.63 -11.26 -0.56
CA SER A 200 -5.46 -10.70 -1.28
C SER A 200 -5.78 -10.19 -2.68
N GLY A 201 -6.71 -10.84 -3.41
CA GLY A 201 -7.18 -10.35 -4.71
C GLY A 201 -7.76 -8.94 -4.66
N LEU A 202 -8.59 -8.63 -3.66
CA LEU A 202 -9.12 -7.29 -3.43
C LEU A 202 -8.00 -6.31 -3.04
N LYS A 203 -7.08 -6.70 -2.14
CA LYS A 203 -5.95 -5.84 -1.76
C LYS A 203 -5.09 -5.44 -2.98
N GLY A 204 -4.85 -6.40 -3.88
CA GLY A 204 -4.17 -6.16 -5.16
C GLY A 204 -4.95 -5.20 -6.08
N LEU A 205 -6.27 -5.39 -6.19
CA LEU A 205 -7.14 -4.47 -6.94
C LEU A 205 -7.09 -3.03 -6.40
N VAL A 206 -7.14 -2.86 -5.07
CA VAL A 206 -7.06 -1.53 -4.44
C VAL A 206 -5.74 -0.83 -4.75
N ARG A 207 -4.61 -1.56 -4.76
CA ARG A 207 -3.31 -0.99 -5.12
C ARG A 207 -3.26 -0.55 -6.58
N ARG A 208 -3.78 -1.36 -7.52
CA ARG A 208 -3.89 -0.98 -8.94
C ARG A 208 -4.82 0.22 -9.14
N ALA A 209 -5.95 0.26 -8.45
CA ALA A 209 -6.90 1.37 -8.49
C ALA A 209 -6.27 2.67 -7.99
N SER A 210 -5.53 2.61 -6.87
CA SER A 210 -4.82 3.77 -6.32
C SER A 210 -3.70 4.26 -7.23
N ALA A 211 -2.95 3.36 -7.87
CA ALA A 211 -1.90 3.72 -8.83
C ALA A 211 -2.48 4.37 -10.09
N LEU A 212 -3.56 3.82 -10.63
CA LEU A 212 -4.28 4.38 -11.78
C LEU A 212 -4.89 5.74 -11.44
N LEU A 213 -5.44 5.91 -10.23
CA LEU A 213 -5.94 7.21 -9.77
C LEU A 213 -4.82 8.26 -9.77
N TYR A 214 -3.68 7.95 -9.17
CA TYR A 214 -2.51 8.84 -9.14
C TYR A 214 -2.04 9.22 -10.56
N ALA A 215 -1.98 8.25 -11.48
CA ALA A 215 -1.62 8.50 -12.87
C ALA A 215 -2.68 9.36 -13.59
N GLY A 216 -3.96 9.07 -13.40
CA GLY A 216 -5.08 9.79 -13.98
C GLY A 216 -5.16 11.25 -13.51
N GLU A 217 -5.02 11.50 -12.21
CA GLU A 217 -5.04 12.85 -11.63
C GLU A 217 -3.88 13.71 -12.13
N SER A 218 -2.67 13.16 -12.16
CA SER A 218 -1.49 13.88 -12.64
C SER A 218 -1.62 14.19 -14.15
N MET A 219 -2.00 13.21 -14.96
CA MET A 219 -2.20 13.40 -16.40
C MET A 219 -3.29 14.45 -16.67
N PHE A 220 -4.42 14.35 -15.96
CA PHE A 220 -5.54 15.29 -16.06
C PHE A 220 -5.14 16.71 -15.66
N THR A 221 -4.43 16.88 -14.55
CA THR A 221 -3.98 18.20 -14.08
C THR A 221 -3.05 18.86 -15.10
N ARG A 222 -2.12 18.10 -15.68
CA ARG A 222 -1.26 18.62 -16.75
C ARG A 222 -2.03 18.94 -18.03
N PHE A 223 -3.09 18.19 -18.32
CA PHE A 223 -3.94 18.44 -19.47
C PHE A 223 -4.76 19.75 -19.32
N MET A 224 -5.43 19.93 -18.18
CA MET A 224 -6.32 21.07 -17.93
C MET A 224 -5.63 22.43 -17.89
N LEU A 225 -4.34 22.44 -17.53
CA LEU A 225 -3.57 23.67 -17.40
C LEU A 225 -2.79 24.02 -18.68
N ALA A 226 -2.84 23.13 -19.68
CA ALA A 226 -2.34 23.40 -21.02
C ALA A 226 -3.50 23.82 -21.95
N PRO A 227 -3.24 24.54 -23.06
CA PRO A 227 -4.27 24.82 -24.05
C PRO A 227 -4.88 23.52 -24.60
N HIS A 228 -6.16 23.30 -24.37
CA HIS A 228 -6.94 22.18 -24.92
C HIS A 228 -8.10 22.72 -25.77
N ARG A 229 -8.54 21.93 -26.77
CA ARG A 229 -9.47 22.42 -27.80
C ARG A 229 -10.84 21.76 -27.76
N PHE A 230 -10.93 20.46 -27.50
CA PHE A 230 -12.16 19.70 -27.78
C PHE A 230 -12.81 19.05 -26.57
N LEU A 231 -12.04 18.76 -25.50
CA LEU A 231 -12.61 18.14 -24.30
C LEU A 231 -13.36 19.12 -23.40
N ASP A 232 -14.60 18.74 -23.07
CA ASP A 232 -15.40 19.39 -22.03
C ASP A 232 -14.86 19.03 -20.63
N GLN A 233 -14.53 20.07 -19.87
CA GLN A 233 -14.00 19.94 -18.52
C GLN A 233 -14.99 19.23 -17.57
N ALA A 234 -16.30 19.48 -17.72
CA ALA A 234 -17.30 18.90 -16.83
C ALA A 234 -17.41 17.39 -17.05
N TRP A 235 -17.52 16.95 -18.31
CA TRP A 235 -17.52 15.52 -18.66
C TRP A 235 -16.26 14.80 -18.16
N VAL A 236 -15.08 15.40 -18.38
CA VAL A 236 -13.80 14.83 -17.97
C VAL A 236 -13.75 14.62 -16.45
N LEU A 237 -14.14 15.64 -15.68
CA LEU A 237 -14.07 15.58 -14.23
C LEU A 237 -15.07 14.56 -13.66
N GLN A 238 -16.23 14.37 -14.31
CA GLN A 238 -17.16 13.28 -13.98
C GLN A 238 -16.53 11.89 -14.16
N GLN A 239 -15.67 11.69 -15.17
CA GLN A 239 -14.98 10.42 -15.37
C GLN A 239 -13.97 10.13 -14.24
N LEU A 240 -13.28 11.18 -13.76
CA LEU A 240 -12.29 11.06 -12.68
C LEU A 240 -12.95 10.87 -11.31
N GLN A 241 -14.06 11.55 -11.03
CA GLN A 241 -14.63 11.71 -9.68
C GLN A 241 -14.95 10.39 -8.97
N LYS A 242 -15.37 9.34 -9.69
CA LYS A 242 -15.81 8.08 -9.06
C LYS A 242 -14.67 7.31 -8.39
N LEU A 243 -13.47 7.32 -8.97
CA LEU A 243 -12.36 6.51 -8.47
C LEU A 243 -11.80 7.00 -7.11
N PRO A 244 -11.61 8.31 -6.86
CA PRO A 244 -11.28 8.83 -5.53
C PRO A 244 -12.23 8.35 -4.44
N TRP A 245 -13.55 8.39 -4.68
CA TRP A 245 -14.55 7.91 -3.71
C TRP A 245 -14.40 6.42 -3.44
N ALA A 246 -14.29 5.60 -4.49
CA ALA A 246 -14.14 4.15 -4.34
C ALA A 246 -12.82 3.77 -3.63
N VAL A 247 -11.71 4.42 -3.98
CA VAL A 247 -10.40 4.22 -3.33
C VAL A 247 -10.43 4.68 -1.88
N SER A 248 -11.17 5.74 -1.55
CA SER A 248 -11.32 6.23 -0.17
C SER A 248 -12.20 5.30 0.66
N GLU A 249 -13.34 4.88 0.13
CA GLU A 249 -14.29 4.00 0.81
C GLU A 249 -13.64 2.66 1.16
N VAL A 250 -12.87 2.07 0.24
CA VAL A 250 -12.22 0.78 0.50
C VAL A 250 -11.09 0.87 1.55
N GLN A 251 -10.64 2.07 1.94
CA GLN A 251 -9.73 2.20 3.10
C GLN A 251 -10.42 1.92 4.44
N HIS A 252 -11.74 1.74 4.46
CA HIS A 252 -12.48 1.32 5.64
C HIS A 252 -11.86 0.06 6.27
N HIS A 253 -11.84 0.00 7.60
CA HIS A 253 -11.14 -1.04 8.37
C HIS A 253 -11.79 -2.42 8.31
N GLU A 254 -12.96 -2.55 7.68
CA GLU A 254 -13.55 -3.86 7.30
C GLU A 254 -13.42 -4.15 5.81
N ALA A 255 -13.05 -3.16 5.00
CA ALA A 255 -12.94 -3.26 3.55
C ALA A 255 -11.54 -3.75 3.14
N ILE A 256 -10.51 -2.90 3.23
CA ILE A 256 -9.13 -3.25 2.85
C ILE A 256 -8.57 -4.42 3.67
N THR A 257 -9.04 -4.62 4.90
CA THR A 257 -8.69 -5.76 5.75
C THR A 257 -9.30 -7.07 5.26
N GLY A 258 -10.37 -7.01 4.46
CA GLY A 258 -11.03 -8.18 3.88
C GLY A 258 -12.01 -8.87 4.83
N THR A 259 -12.49 -8.18 5.86
CA THR A 259 -13.28 -8.78 6.95
C THR A 259 -14.79 -8.63 6.80
N HIS A 260 -15.24 -8.11 5.67
CA HIS A 260 -16.64 -7.97 5.26
C HIS A 260 -17.22 -9.25 4.63
N THR A 261 -18.54 -9.27 4.43
CA THR A 261 -19.27 -10.37 3.76
C THR A 261 -19.02 -10.40 2.24
N PRO A 262 -19.15 -11.55 1.56
CA PRO A 262 -18.95 -11.64 0.11
C PRO A 262 -19.73 -10.61 -0.72
N ARG A 263 -20.99 -10.34 -0.39
CA ARG A 263 -21.82 -9.33 -1.10
C ARG A 263 -21.22 -7.93 -1.05
N VAL A 264 -20.62 -7.57 0.10
CA VAL A 264 -19.93 -6.27 0.25
C VAL A 264 -18.61 -6.26 -0.51
N SER A 265 -17.96 -7.42 -0.66
CA SER A 265 -16.76 -7.58 -1.50
C SER A 265 -17.08 -7.27 -2.95
N ASP A 266 -18.17 -7.84 -3.48
CA ASP A 266 -18.62 -7.60 -4.85
C ASP A 266 -18.96 -6.12 -5.09
N MET A 267 -19.54 -5.46 -4.09
CA MET A 267 -19.78 -4.01 -4.13
C MET A 267 -18.47 -3.22 -4.27
N PHE A 268 -17.45 -3.53 -3.45
CA PHE A 268 -16.15 -2.84 -3.54
C PHE A 268 -15.47 -3.09 -4.89
N VAL A 269 -15.45 -4.35 -5.34
CA VAL A 269 -14.89 -4.72 -6.65
C VAL A 269 -15.60 -3.98 -7.77
N GLY A 270 -16.94 -3.94 -7.77
CA GLY A 270 -17.74 -3.23 -8.77
C GLY A 270 -17.47 -1.73 -8.79
N ARG A 271 -17.42 -1.08 -7.61
CA ARG A 271 -17.14 0.37 -7.49
C ARG A 271 -15.73 0.72 -7.96
N LEU A 272 -14.72 -0.05 -7.56
CA LEU A 272 -13.34 0.13 -7.98
C LEU A 272 -13.19 -0.05 -9.49
N SER A 273 -13.70 -1.17 -10.04
CA SER A 273 -13.63 -1.45 -11.48
C SER A 273 -14.31 -0.38 -12.32
N ASN A 274 -15.50 0.09 -11.90
CA ASN A 274 -16.21 1.16 -12.60
C ASN A 274 -15.45 2.50 -12.54
N GLY A 275 -14.84 2.84 -11.40
CA GLY A 275 -14.01 4.03 -11.25
C GLY A 275 -12.75 3.95 -12.12
N MET A 276 -12.07 2.79 -12.12
CA MET A 276 -10.88 2.55 -12.93
C MET A 276 -11.19 2.68 -14.43
N HIS A 277 -12.32 2.12 -14.89
CA HIS A 277 -12.78 2.27 -16.26
C HIS A 277 -13.01 3.74 -16.63
N GLY A 278 -13.62 4.54 -15.74
CA GLY A 278 -13.80 5.98 -15.93
C GLY A 278 -12.47 6.70 -16.15
N VAL A 279 -11.46 6.44 -15.31
CA VAL A 279 -10.13 7.04 -15.43
C VAL A 279 -9.40 6.58 -16.70
N GLN A 280 -9.49 5.32 -17.09
CA GLN A 280 -8.94 4.84 -18.37
C GLN A 280 -9.59 5.56 -19.57
N LYS A 281 -10.93 5.73 -19.54
CA LYS A 281 -11.67 6.48 -20.56
C LYS A 281 -11.19 7.93 -20.66
N LEU A 282 -10.98 8.56 -19.50
CA LEU A 282 -10.41 9.89 -19.41
C LEU A 282 -9.02 9.96 -20.05
N MET A 283 -8.08 9.11 -19.63
CA MET A 283 -6.72 9.11 -20.15
C MET A 283 -6.70 8.89 -21.67
N SER A 284 -7.52 7.96 -22.18
CA SER A 284 -7.69 7.74 -23.61
C SER A 284 -8.25 8.96 -24.34
N ALA A 285 -9.24 9.65 -23.76
CA ALA A 285 -9.81 10.87 -24.34
C ALA A 285 -8.77 12.01 -24.41
N ILE A 286 -7.95 12.18 -23.36
CA ILE A 286 -6.84 13.16 -23.34
C ILE A 286 -5.87 12.90 -24.49
N ILE A 287 -5.52 11.64 -24.75
CA ILE A 287 -4.64 11.31 -25.87
C ILE A 287 -5.31 11.60 -27.22
N GLN A 288 -6.60 11.28 -27.37
CA GLN A 288 -7.33 11.55 -28.62
C GLN A 288 -7.49 13.05 -28.91
N ASP A 289 -7.67 13.90 -27.90
CA ASP A 289 -7.74 15.37 -28.05
C ASP A 289 -6.42 15.94 -28.59
N ARG A 290 -5.28 15.42 -28.11
CA ARG A 290 -3.95 15.84 -28.54
C ARG A 290 -3.55 15.27 -29.91
N PHE A 291 -4.02 14.06 -30.23
CA PHE A 291 -3.67 13.34 -31.46
C PHE A 291 -4.93 12.80 -32.14
N PRO A 292 -5.69 13.67 -32.82
CA PRO A 292 -6.79 13.20 -33.67
C PRO A 292 -6.22 12.33 -34.80
N ALA A 293 -6.81 11.15 -35.01
CA ALA A 293 -6.40 10.27 -36.11
C ALA A 293 -6.67 10.97 -37.45
N HIS A 294 -5.68 10.99 -38.35
CA HIS A 294 -5.85 11.44 -39.73
C HIS A 294 -6.00 10.24 -40.68
N THR A 295 -6.73 10.41 -41.77
CA THR A 295 -7.01 9.38 -42.78
C THR A 295 -5.85 9.27 -43.78
N GLY A 296 -5.36 8.05 -44.01
CA GLY A 296 -4.34 7.72 -45.01
C GLY A 296 -3.74 6.32 -44.79
N LEU A 297 -3.43 5.58 -45.86
CA LEU A 297 -3.17 4.13 -45.87
C LEU A 297 -1.84 3.70 -45.23
N GLU A 298 -1.91 2.72 -44.31
CA GLU A 298 -1.10 1.48 -44.17
C GLU A 298 -1.83 0.62 -43.11
N PRO A 299 -2.43 -0.54 -43.45
CA PRO A 299 -3.27 -1.32 -42.53
C PRO A 299 -2.50 -2.26 -41.59
N GLY A 300 -2.96 -2.39 -40.34
CA GLY A 300 -2.53 -3.39 -39.36
C GLY A 300 -1.52 -2.88 -38.31
N GLY A 301 -1.61 -3.43 -37.09
CA GLY A 301 -0.72 -3.14 -35.97
C GLY A 301 -1.39 -2.39 -34.81
N TYR A 302 -0.57 -1.97 -33.84
CA TYR A 302 -1.00 -1.26 -32.64
C TYR A 302 -0.29 0.08 -32.48
N PHE A 303 -0.98 1.03 -31.85
CA PHE A 303 -0.43 2.26 -31.34
C PHE A 303 -0.46 2.23 -29.81
N ALA A 304 0.73 2.27 -29.20
CA ALA A 304 0.88 2.27 -27.76
C ALA A 304 1.31 3.65 -27.27
N VAL A 305 0.67 4.10 -26.20
CA VAL A 305 1.03 5.33 -25.47
C VAL A 305 1.42 4.91 -24.08
N ILE A 306 2.62 5.28 -23.65
CA ILE A 306 3.14 4.88 -22.35
C ILE A 306 3.36 6.12 -21.51
N TYR A 307 2.52 6.31 -20.49
CA TYR A 307 2.57 7.45 -19.58
C TYR A 307 3.33 7.08 -18.30
N ASN A 308 4.36 7.86 -17.97
CA ASN A 308 5.09 7.76 -16.71
C ASN A 308 4.52 8.77 -15.70
N PRO A 309 3.81 8.30 -14.66
CA PRO A 309 3.21 9.18 -13.67
C PRO A 309 4.20 9.65 -12.60
N LEU A 310 5.44 9.14 -12.58
CA LEU A 310 6.46 9.59 -11.65
C LEU A 310 7.12 10.87 -12.15
N ALA A 311 7.54 11.73 -11.25
CA ALA A 311 8.32 12.92 -11.55
C ALA A 311 9.83 12.61 -11.64
N TRP A 312 10.17 11.43 -12.14
CA TRP A 312 11.53 10.98 -12.45
C TRP A 312 11.51 10.36 -13.85
N THR A 313 12.63 10.42 -14.57
CA THR A 313 12.80 9.56 -15.74
C THR A 313 12.78 8.10 -15.30
N VAL A 314 11.99 7.28 -15.99
CA VAL A 314 11.89 5.85 -15.73
C VAL A 314 12.33 5.09 -16.97
N THR A 315 13.35 4.26 -16.81
CA THR A 315 13.72 3.25 -17.79
C THR A 315 13.21 1.89 -17.31
N THR A 316 12.38 1.22 -18.12
CA THR A 316 11.77 -0.07 -17.75
C THR A 316 11.42 -0.88 -18.99
N ILE A 317 11.12 -2.16 -18.79
CA ILE A 317 10.52 -3.01 -19.80
C ILE A 317 8.99 -2.93 -19.68
N ILE A 318 8.31 -2.75 -20.80
CA ILE A 318 6.86 -2.82 -20.91
C ILE A 318 6.48 -4.08 -21.65
N THR A 319 5.51 -4.83 -21.11
CA THR A 319 4.98 -6.05 -21.74
C THR A 319 3.64 -5.73 -22.41
N LEU A 320 3.54 -6.11 -23.68
CA LEU A 320 2.34 -6.06 -24.51
C LEU A 320 2.01 -7.47 -25.00
N THR A 321 0.75 -7.73 -25.29
CA THR A 321 0.33 -8.99 -25.93
C THR A 321 0.05 -8.74 -27.40
N VAL A 322 0.64 -9.54 -28.27
CA VAL A 322 0.48 -9.46 -29.74
C VAL A 322 0.17 -10.83 -30.33
N ASP A 323 -0.56 -10.86 -31.43
CA ASP A 323 -1.00 -12.07 -32.14
C ASP A 323 -0.02 -12.52 -33.24
N PHE A 324 1.03 -11.74 -33.51
CA PHE A 324 2.08 -12.06 -34.49
C PHE A 324 3.48 -12.10 -33.83
N PRO A 325 4.33 -13.08 -34.19
CA PRO A 325 5.67 -13.21 -33.61
C PRO A 325 6.70 -12.22 -34.18
N GLU A 326 6.60 -11.90 -35.48
CA GLU A 326 7.53 -11.00 -36.17
C GLU A 326 7.02 -9.57 -36.08
N VAL A 327 7.64 -8.76 -35.22
CA VAL A 327 7.17 -7.42 -34.86
C VAL A 327 8.26 -6.39 -35.13
N SER A 328 7.89 -5.25 -35.73
CA SER A 328 8.69 -4.03 -35.71
C SER A 328 8.08 -3.01 -34.74
N VAL A 329 8.92 -2.37 -33.93
CA VAL A 329 8.52 -1.35 -32.96
C VAL A 329 9.30 -0.08 -33.27
N THR A 330 8.58 1.01 -33.49
CA THR A 330 9.17 2.33 -33.76
C THR A 330 8.65 3.38 -32.78
N ASP A 331 9.48 4.37 -32.47
CA ASP A 331 9.10 5.51 -31.62
C ASP A 331 8.29 6.57 -32.40
N GLU A 332 7.95 7.68 -31.73
CA GLU A 332 7.26 8.82 -32.36
C GLU A 332 7.97 9.43 -33.58
N SER A 333 9.28 9.22 -33.72
CA SER A 333 10.11 9.74 -34.81
C SER A 333 10.32 8.72 -35.93
N GLY A 334 9.78 7.50 -35.77
CA GLY A 334 9.98 6.39 -36.69
C GLY A 334 11.28 5.62 -36.48
N HIS A 335 12.04 5.90 -35.41
CA HIS A 335 13.26 5.15 -35.12
C HIS A 335 12.93 3.79 -34.50
N PRO A 336 13.64 2.71 -34.88
CA PRO A 336 13.49 1.41 -34.24
C PRO A 336 13.80 1.46 -32.74
N VAL A 337 13.04 0.70 -31.96
CA VAL A 337 13.17 0.61 -30.50
C VAL A 337 13.56 -0.81 -30.13
N PRO A 338 14.52 -1.04 -29.21
CA PRO A 338 14.86 -2.38 -28.77
C PRO A 338 13.62 -3.09 -28.22
N ALA A 339 13.30 -4.22 -28.85
CA ALA A 339 12.17 -5.05 -28.49
C ALA A 339 12.52 -6.54 -28.57
N GLN A 340 11.87 -7.33 -27.73
CA GLN A 340 12.00 -8.77 -27.66
C GLN A 340 10.62 -9.40 -27.69
N VAL A 341 10.46 -10.49 -28.44
CA VAL A 341 9.22 -11.27 -28.47
C VAL A 341 9.48 -12.64 -27.87
N GLN A 342 8.53 -13.14 -27.09
CA GLN A 342 8.58 -14.48 -26.50
C GLN A 342 7.18 -15.10 -26.40
N ASN A 343 7.12 -16.44 -26.30
CA ASN A 343 5.84 -17.13 -26.10
C ASN A 343 5.17 -16.64 -24.80
N SER A 344 3.88 -16.35 -24.88
CA SER A 344 3.15 -15.86 -23.71
C SER A 344 3.11 -16.93 -22.62
N LYS A 345 3.27 -16.48 -21.37
CA LYS A 345 3.11 -17.32 -20.18
C LYS A 345 1.64 -17.58 -19.82
N GLU A 346 0.70 -16.80 -20.36
CA GLU A 346 -0.73 -16.91 -20.05
C GLU A 346 -1.52 -17.61 -21.15
N MET A 347 -1.22 -17.32 -22.42
CA MET A 347 -2.00 -17.79 -23.57
C MET A 347 -1.11 -18.38 -24.66
N PRO A 348 -1.21 -19.69 -24.97
CA PRO A 348 -0.33 -20.33 -25.96
C PRO A 348 -0.42 -19.80 -27.39
N SER A 349 -1.53 -19.15 -27.77
CA SER A 349 -1.79 -18.67 -29.12
C SER A 349 -1.29 -17.24 -29.40
N VAL A 350 -0.70 -16.57 -28.41
CA VAL A 350 -0.23 -15.18 -28.51
C VAL A 350 1.19 -15.06 -27.95
N HIS A 351 1.81 -13.91 -28.21
CA HIS A 351 3.18 -13.62 -27.81
C HIS A 351 3.21 -12.44 -26.85
N ASP A 352 4.16 -12.49 -25.91
CA ASP A 352 4.51 -11.34 -25.08
C ASP A 352 5.60 -10.54 -25.82
N LEU A 353 5.29 -9.29 -26.17
CA LEU A 353 6.22 -8.30 -26.71
C LEU A 353 6.75 -7.44 -25.56
N LEU A 354 8.06 -7.52 -25.31
CA LEU A 354 8.79 -6.78 -24.31
C LEU A 354 9.52 -5.62 -24.99
N VAL A 355 9.18 -4.38 -24.62
CA VAL A 355 9.75 -3.16 -25.21
C VAL A 355 10.54 -2.42 -24.14
N LEU A 356 11.82 -2.12 -24.43
CA LEU A 356 12.62 -1.26 -23.57
C LEU A 356 12.24 0.20 -23.80
N THR A 357 11.77 0.89 -22.75
CA THR A 357 11.33 2.28 -22.83
C THR A 357 12.02 3.14 -21.78
N THR A 358 12.35 4.37 -22.17
CA THR A 358 12.82 5.44 -21.27
C THR A 358 11.86 6.62 -21.39
N ILE A 359 11.12 6.88 -20.31
CA ILE A 359 10.01 7.82 -20.30
C ILE A 359 10.32 8.93 -19.29
N PRO A 360 10.45 10.19 -19.72
CA PRO A 360 10.67 11.30 -18.80
C PRO A 360 9.53 11.48 -17.80
N GLY A 361 9.81 12.12 -16.66
CA GLY A 361 8.83 12.23 -15.59
C GLY A 361 7.59 13.06 -15.97
N LEU A 362 6.42 12.57 -15.53
CA LEU A 362 5.10 13.11 -15.82
C LEU A 362 4.82 13.30 -17.31
N SER A 363 5.39 12.45 -18.15
CA SER A 363 5.28 12.55 -19.61
C SER A 363 4.89 11.21 -20.22
N TYR A 364 4.67 11.20 -21.53
CA TYR A 364 4.36 9.99 -22.28
C TYR A 364 5.29 9.81 -23.48
N ARG A 365 5.45 8.55 -23.90
CA ARG A 365 6.11 8.14 -25.15
C ARG A 365 5.11 7.42 -26.05
N TYR A 366 5.38 7.45 -27.35
CA TYR A 366 4.54 6.80 -28.33
C TYR A 366 5.31 5.72 -29.06
N TYR A 367 4.63 4.62 -29.31
CA TYR A 367 5.19 3.52 -30.06
C TYR A 367 4.20 3.02 -31.09
N VAL A 368 4.70 2.76 -32.29
CA VAL A 368 3.95 2.08 -33.33
C VAL A 368 4.50 0.68 -33.48
N ILE A 369 3.60 -0.30 -33.39
CA ILE A 369 3.90 -1.73 -33.38
C ILE A 369 3.26 -2.32 -34.62
N ARG A 370 4.04 -2.93 -35.50
CA ARG A 370 3.55 -3.52 -36.74
C ARG A 370 4.03 -4.95 -36.92
N PRO A 371 3.25 -5.79 -37.61
CA PRO A 371 3.79 -7.04 -38.13
C PRO A 371 4.88 -6.71 -39.15
N SER A 372 6.03 -7.37 -39.05
CA SER A 372 7.08 -7.23 -40.06
C SER A 372 6.57 -7.80 -41.40
N ARG A 373 6.78 -7.09 -42.50
CA ARG A 373 6.51 -7.58 -43.86
C ARG A 373 7.83 -7.58 -44.62
N ARG A 374 8.49 -8.73 -44.73
CA ARG A 374 9.68 -8.87 -45.56
C ARG A 374 9.34 -8.58 -47.02
N ALA A 375 9.73 -7.42 -47.52
CA ALA A 375 9.97 -7.21 -48.93
C ALA A 375 11.42 -7.64 -49.24
N GLU A 376 11.62 -8.45 -50.29
CA GLU A 376 12.96 -8.81 -50.75
C GLU A 376 13.77 -7.54 -51.07
N GLY A 377 14.76 -7.23 -50.24
CA GLY A 377 15.77 -6.19 -50.51
C GLY A 377 15.83 -5.01 -49.53
N ASP A 378 14.89 -4.87 -48.60
CA ASP A 378 14.93 -3.77 -47.62
C ASP A 378 15.70 -4.18 -46.35
N THR A 379 16.83 -3.53 -46.10
CA THR A 379 17.79 -3.88 -45.02
C THR A 379 17.67 -2.97 -43.80
N GLN A 380 16.62 -2.12 -43.72
CA GLN A 380 16.51 -1.06 -42.72
C GLN A 380 15.52 -1.29 -41.57
N GLU A 381 14.63 -2.29 -41.61
CA GLU A 381 13.75 -2.58 -40.46
C GLU A 381 14.47 -3.45 -39.42
N THR A 382 14.72 -2.89 -38.22
CA THR A 382 15.23 -3.67 -37.08
C THR A 382 14.07 -4.39 -36.42
N GLU A 383 13.95 -5.70 -36.66
CA GLU A 383 12.92 -6.56 -36.07
C GLU A 383 13.17 -6.82 -34.58
N ALA A 384 12.08 -7.08 -33.83
CA ALA A 384 12.17 -7.52 -32.44
C ALA A 384 12.82 -8.91 -32.36
N THR A 385 13.70 -9.11 -31.38
CA THR A 385 14.45 -10.36 -31.25
C THR A 385 13.57 -11.45 -30.64
N MET A 386 13.53 -12.63 -31.24
CA MET A 386 12.83 -13.79 -30.68
C MET A 386 13.65 -14.43 -29.55
N ALA A 387 13.06 -14.57 -28.37
CA ALA A 387 13.69 -15.25 -27.25
C ALA A 387 13.75 -16.77 -27.47
N ASN A 388 14.82 -17.38 -26.96
CA ASN A 388 15.00 -18.83 -27.01
C ASN A 388 14.62 -19.46 -25.67
N THR A 389 13.72 -20.46 -25.70
CA THR A 389 13.25 -21.17 -24.51
C THR A 389 14.01 -22.47 -24.32
N LYS A 390 14.66 -22.61 -23.17
CA LYS A 390 15.24 -23.86 -22.70
C LYS A 390 14.34 -24.48 -21.63
N GLN A 391 13.73 -25.61 -21.95
CA GLN A 391 12.93 -26.37 -20.99
C GLN A 391 13.81 -27.32 -20.17
N PHE A 392 13.46 -27.48 -18.90
CA PHE A 392 14.05 -28.44 -17.98
C PHE A 392 12.96 -29.40 -17.53
N GLY A 393 13.29 -30.69 -17.48
CA GLY A 393 12.34 -31.72 -17.04
C GLY A 393 11.89 -31.52 -15.60
N HIS A 394 10.71 -32.05 -15.27
CA HIS A 394 10.13 -31.97 -13.93
C HIS A 394 11.05 -32.64 -12.90
N ARG A 395 11.23 -31.98 -11.75
CA ARG A 395 12.07 -32.48 -10.65
C ARG A 395 11.21 -32.74 -9.42
N PRO A 396 11.07 -34.00 -8.99
CA PRO A 396 10.38 -34.30 -7.75
C PRO A 396 11.19 -33.80 -6.56
N ARG A 397 10.49 -33.46 -5.49
CA ARG A 397 11.09 -33.09 -4.21
C ARG A 397 11.95 -34.24 -3.69
N ARG A 398 13.19 -33.94 -3.29
CA ARG A 398 14.14 -34.92 -2.72
C ARG A 398 14.51 -34.51 -1.30
N HIS A 399 14.70 -35.50 -0.42
CA HIS A 399 15.10 -35.31 0.97
C HIS A 399 16.61 -35.50 1.21
N ASP A 400 17.39 -35.73 0.15
CA ASP A 400 18.76 -36.24 0.27
C ASP A 400 19.85 -35.21 -0.11
N SER A 401 21.04 -35.38 0.46
CA SER A 401 22.16 -34.41 0.57
C SER A 401 22.92 -34.06 -0.73
N SER A 402 22.42 -34.43 -1.91
CA SER A 402 23.09 -34.20 -3.21
C SER A 402 22.70 -32.89 -3.91
N MET A 403 22.05 -31.97 -3.20
CA MET A 403 21.61 -30.66 -3.72
C MET A 403 22.80 -29.74 -4.05
N GLY A 404 22.65 -28.90 -5.09
CA GLY A 404 23.62 -27.85 -5.43
C GLY A 404 24.86 -28.27 -6.25
N ARG A 405 24.95 -29.52 -6.72
CA ARG A 405 26.10 -29.99 -7.53
C ARG A 405 26.05 -29.55 -9.00
N ARG A 406 24.85 -29.33 -9.55
CA ARG A 406 24.65 -28.97 -10.96
C ARG A 406 23.80 -27.71 -11.10
N LEU A 407 24.46 -26.57 -11.27
CA LEU A 407 23.78 -25.29 -11.35
C LEU A 407 23.54 -24.85 -12.81
N ALA A 408 22.37 -24.27 -13.07
CA ALA A 408 22.14 -23.34 -14.17
C ALA A 408 22.38 -21.92 -13.63
N HIS A 409 22.80 -21.00 -14.49
CA HIS A 409 22.90 -19.59 -14.13
C HIS A 409 22.16 -18.74 -15.14
N VAL A 410 21.57 -17.66 -14.64
CA VAL A 410 21.02 -16.56 -15.43
C VAL A 410 21.65 -15.29 -14.89
N GLU A 411 22.12 -14.42 -15.76
CA GLU A 411 22.84 -13.22 -15.36
C GLU A 411 22.34 -11.97 -16.08
N ASN A 412 22.45 -10.84 -15.39
CA ASN A 412 22.48 -9.51 -15.98
C ASN A 412 23.75 -8.80 -15.48
N ASP A 413 23.83 -7.48 -15.63
CA ASP A 413 25.01 -6.71 -15.21
C ASP A 413 25.22 -6.66 -13.69
N CYS A 414 24.16 -6.87 -12.90
CA CYS A 414 24.15 -6.67 -11.45
C CYS A 414 24.08 -7.99 -10.65
N TYR A 415 23.51 -9.05 -11.23
CA TYR A 415 23.24 -10.31 -10.55
C TYR A 415 23.59 -11.50 -11.44
N THR A 416 24.09 -12.56 -10.81
CA THR A 416 24.01 -13.93 -11.33
C THR A 416 23.13 -14.75 -10.40
N VAL A 417 22.01 -15.24 -10.92
CA VAL A 417 21.07 -16.12 -10.22
C VAL A 417 21.40 -17.56 -10.58
N TYR A 418 21.71 -18.36 -9.56
CA TYR A 418 21.98 -19.79 -9.71
C TYR A 418 20.73 -20.60 -9.36
N LEU A 419 20.35 -21.50 -10.25
CA LEU A 419 19.25 -22.46 -10.09
C LEU A 419 19.81 -23.87 -10.03
N ASP A 420 19.35 -24.66 -9.07
CA ASP A 420 19.75 -26.06 -8.97
C ASP A 420 18.98 -26.90 -10.00
N LYS A 421 19.68 -27.56 -10.93
CA LYS A 421 19.07 -28.40 -11.98
C LYS A 421 18.49 -29.71 -11.45
N ASP A 422 18.82 -30.09 -10.22
CA ASP A 422 18.33 -31.30 -9.57
C ASP A 422 17.01 -31.06 -8.83
N THR A 423 16.70 -29.83 -8.45
CA THR A 423 15.45 -29.43 -7.77
C THR A 423 14.61 -28.43 -8.56
N ASN A 424 15.17 -27.77 -9.57
CA ASN A 424 14.60 -26.64 -10.30
C ASN A 424 14.30 -25.41 -9.41
N LEU A 425 14.90 -25.33 -8.22
CA LEU A 425 14.74 -24.20 -7.30
C LEU A 425 15.88 -23.19 -7.41
N MET A 426 15.60 -21.95 -6.98
CA MET A 426 16.65 -20.97 -6.73
C MET A 426 17.57 -21.48 -5.63
N HIS A 427 18.87 -21.44 -5.89
CA HIS A 427 19.92 -21.90 -4.97
C HIS A 427 20.62 -20.71 -4.32
N SER A 428 21.12 -19.78 -5.14
CA SER A 428 21.90 -18.64 -4.65
C SER A 428 21.89 -17.49 -5.63
N ILE A 429 22.14 -16.28 -5.12
CA ILE A 429 22.31 -15.07 -5.92
C ILE A 429 23.70 -14.51 -5.62
N TRP A 430 24.44 -14.22 -6.67
CA TRP A 430 25.70 -13.50 -6.59
C TRP A 430 25.51 -12.08 -7.09
N GLU A 431 25.86 -11.09 -6.27
CA GLU A 431 25.96 -9.69 -6.69
C GLU A 431 27.24 -9.51 -7.50
N ARG A 432 27.10 -9.02 -8.73
CA ARG A 432 28.23 -8.72 -9.61
C ARG A 432 28.73 -7.32 -9.28
N GLY A 433 29.95 -7.22 -8.74
CA GLY A 433 30.62 -5.93 -8.57
C GLY A 433 30.87 -5.27 -9.93
N MET A 434 30.68 -3.95 -10.03
CA MET A 434 30.97 -3.22 -11.26
C MET A 434 32.43 -3.46 -11.68
N GLY A 435 32.63 -4.10 -12.82
CA GLY A 435 33.88 -3.99 -13.55
C GLY A 435 34.01 -2.54 -14.03
N HIS A 436 35.07 -1.85 -13.63
CA HIS A 436 35.43 -0.53 -14.13
C HIS A 436 35.32 -0.47 -15.67
N GLN A 437 34.33 0.27 -16.19
CA GLN A 437 34.54 1.04 -17.42
C GLN A 437 34.73 2.48 -16.99
N GLN A 438 35.95 2.95 -17.23
CA GLN A 438 36.45 4.26 -16.88
C GLN A 438 35.77 5.32 -17.76
N GLU A 439 34.77 6.02 -17.24
CA GLU A 439 34.36 7.32 -17.77
C GLU A 439 34.89 8.42 -16.85
N ASP A 440 35.97 9.06 -17.30
CA ASP A 440 36.56 10.24 -16.70
C ASP A 440 35.59 11.44 -16.85
N ASN A 441 34.65 11.60 -15.91
CA ASN A 441 34.08 12.88 -15.42
C ASN A 441 32.68 12.67 -14.82
N ALA A 442 32.60 12.24 -13.57
CA ALA A 442 31.44 12.51 -12.73
C ALA A 442 31.87 12.60 -11.26
N LEU A 443 31.44 13.67 -10.59
CA LEU A 443 31.74 14.03 -9.19
C LEU A 443 31.15 13.06 -8.13
N PHE A 444 30.74 11.85 -8.54
CA PHE A 444 30.11 10.84 -7.70
C PHE A 444 30.75 9.48 -7.97
N SER A 445 31.98 9.30 -7.49
CA SER A 445 32.65 8.00 -7.46
C SER A 445 32.10 7.20 -6.27
N PHE A 446 31.26 6.21 -6.51
CA PHE A 446 30.94 5.22 -5.48
C PHE A 446 32.21 4.41 -5.17
N PRO A 447 32.52 4.12 -3.89
CA PRO A 447 33.60 3.20 -3.57
C PRO A 447 33.34 1.82 -4.19
N PRO A 448 34.38 1.08 -4.62
CA PRO A 448 34.20 -0.23 -5.22
C PRO A 448 33.40 -1.16 -4.30
N LEU A 449 32.38 -1.81 -4.86
CA LEU A 449 31.58 -2.84 -4.19
C LEU A 449 32.52 -3.99 -3.78
N GLN A 450 32.93 -4.00 -2.51
CA GLN A 450 33.94 -4.94 -1.99
C GLN A 450 33.40 -6.33 -1.65
N ASN A 451 32.09 -6.58 -1.71
CA ASN A 451 31.52 -7.88 -1.35
C ASN A 451 31.14 -8.70 -2.58
N ASN A 452 32.13 -9.39 -3.15
CA ASN A 452 31.93 -10.53 -4.05
C ASN A 452 31.37 -11.75 -3.30
N GLN A 453 30.21 -11.62 -2.66
CA GLN A 453 29.60 -12.69 -1.87
C GLN A 453 28.39 -13.30 -2.58
N THR A 454 28.43 -14.62 -2.72
CA THR A 454 27.27 -15.42 -3.12
C THR A 454 26.40 -15.67 -1.90
N ILE A 455 25.17 -15.14 -1.91
CA ILE A 455 24.20 -15.35 -0.85
C ILE A 455 23.33 -16.54 -1.24
N GLN A 456 23.19 -17.50 -0.33
CA GLN A 456 22.25 -18.61 -0.50
C GLN A 456 20.84 -18.04 -0.42
N VAL A 457 20.01 -18.32 -1.42
CA VAL A 457 18.63 -17.85 -1.49
C VAL A 457 17.78 -18.97 -2.03
N ALA A 458 16.94 -19.53 -1.17
CA ALA A 458 15.96 -20.55 -1.53
C ALA A 458 14.54 -19.99 -1.37
N GLN A 459 13.76 -20.05 -2.45
CA GLN A 459 12.36 -19.65 -2.47
C GLN A 459 11.46 -20.84 -2.77
N GLN A 460 10.44 -21.04 -1.94
CA GLN A 460 9.48 -22.14 -2.09
C GLN A 460 8.12 -21.79 -1.51
N PHE A 461 7.07 -22.42 -2.05
CA PHE A 461 5.71 -22.31 -1.53
C PHE A 461 5.48 -23.33 -0.41
N MET A 462 4.88 -22.85 0.67
CA MET A 462 4.46 -23.68 1.80
C MET A 462 3.01 -23.38 2.15
N GLU A 463 2.35 -24.31 2.82
CA GLU A 463 0.98 -24.14 3.31
C GLU A 463 0.89 -24.40 4.81
N TYR A 464 0.19 -23.54 5.51
CA TYR A 464 -0.34 -23.84 6.83
C TYR A 464 -1.70 -24.52 6.70
N GLU A 465 -1.88 -25.58 7.49
CA GLU A 465 -3.19 -26.15 7.74
C GLU A 465 -3.91 -25.29 8.78
N VAL A 466 -5.11 -24.85 8.42
CA VAL A 466 -5.95 -23.98 9.26
C VAL A 466 -6.39 -24.71 10.51
N ASN A 467 -6.28 -24.07 11.67
CA ASN A 467 -7.01 -24.55 12.83
C ASN A 467 -8.52 -24.28 12.67
N SER A 468 -9.31 -25.34 12.52
CA SER A 468 -10.77 -25.29 12.45
C SER A 468 -11.46 -25.93 13.67
N ASP A 469 -10.69 -26.34 14.67
CA ASP A 469 -11.16 -27.05 15.85
C ASP A 469 -11.05 -26.12 17.07
N GLU A 470 -12.20 -25.76 17.66
CA GLU A 470 -12.25 -24.90 18.86
C GLU A 470 -11.59 -25.58 20.07
N ASP A 471 -11.56 -26.91 20.10
CA ASP A 471 -10.93 -27.68 21.19
C ASP A 471 -9.38 -27.62 21.12
N GLN A 472 -8.82 -27.31 19.94
CA GLN A 472 -7.37 -27.16 19.72
C GLN A 472 -6.90 -25.71 19.80
N GLY A 473 -7.81 -24.77 20.04
CA GLY A 473 -7.51 -23.35 20.21
C GLY A 473 -8.36 -22.44 19.30
N PRO A 474 -8.00 -21.16 19.19
CA PRO A 474 -8.73 -20.20 18.35
C PRO A 474 -8.81 -20.64 16.88
N ILE A 475 -10.01 -20.57 16.29
CA ILE A 475 -10.23 -20.87 14.88
C ILE A 475 -9.68 -19.75 13.99
N SER A 476 -8.97 -20.13 12.93
CA SER A 476 -8.50 -19.18 11.91
C SER A 476 -9.68 -18.63 11.11
N ASN A 477 -9.71 -17.31 10.90
CA ASN A 477 -10.81 -16.65 10.19
C ASN A 477 -10.32 -15.41 9.43
N ASN A 478 -11.24 -14.53 9.01
CA ASN A 478 -10.86 -13.29 8.29
C ASN A 478 -9.93 -12.37 9.08
N TYR A 479 -10.01 -12.38 10.41
CA TYR A 479 -9.25 -11.53 11.31
C TYR A 479 -8.00 -12.23 11.84
N VAL A 480 -8.20 -13.45 12.35
CA VAL A 480 -7.20 -14.20 13.10
C VAL A 480 -6.52 -15.21 12.18
N PHE A 481 -5.20 -15.33 12.33
CA PHE A 481 -4.42 -16.41 11.73
C PHE A 481 -3.98 -17.35 12.84
N THR A 482 -4.44 -18.59 12.78
CA THR A 482 -4.05 -19.67 13.67
C THR A 482 -3.84 -20.95 12.87
N SER A 483 -2.85 -21.74 13.25
CA SER A 483 -2.44 -22.94 12.52
C SER A 483 -2.15 -24.08 13.49
N ASN A 484 -2.34 -25.33 13.04
CA ASN A 484 -2.02 -26.54 13.81
C ASN A 484 -0.49 -26.85 13.84
N GLU A 485 0.33 -25.79 13.84
CA GLU A 485 1.81 -25.73 13.82
C GLU A 485 2.54 -26.39 12.63
N THR A 486 1.95 -27.35 11.93
CA THR A 486 2.61 -28.07 10.82
C THR A 486 2.51 -27.33 9.49
N VAL A 487 3.48 -26.44 9.23
CA VAL A 487 3.71 -25.90 7.88
C VAL A 487 4.29 -26.97 6.96
N LYS A 488 3.65 -27.21 5.82
CA LYS A 488 4.01 -28.28 4.87
C LYS A 488 4.41 -27.67 3.53
N SER A 489 5.22 -28.41 2.77
CA SER A 489 5.49 -28.03 1.37
C SER A 489 4.19 -28.04 0.58
N ALA A 490 3.96 -27.01 -0.23
CA ALA A 490 2.75 -26.89 -1.04
C ALA A 490 2.83 -27.64 -2.39
N TRP A 491 3.93 -28.35 -2.64
CA TRP A 491 4.29 -28.93 -3.92
C TRP A 491 5.10 -30.22 -3.77
N GLU A 492 5.01 -31.09 -4.78
CA GLU A 492 5.77 -32.35 -4.89
C GLU A 492 6.73 -32.38 -6.08
N THR A 493 6.47 -31.62 -7.15
CA THR A 493 7.40 -31.51 -8.29
C THR A 493 7.48 -30.08 -8.84
N VAL A 494 8.64 -29.71 -9.37
CA VAL A 494 8.89 -28.39 -9.97
C VAL A 494 9.35 -28.55 -11.42
N GLY A 495 8.62 -27.92 -12.33
CA GLY A 495 9.05 -27.66 -13.70
C GLY A 495 9.80 -26.33 -13.80
N MET A 496 10.73 -26.21 -14.75
CA MET A 496 11.46 -24.97 -14.98
C MET A 496 11.71 -24.72 -16.46
N GLU A 497 11.59 -23.46 -16.86
CA GLU A 497 11.98 -22.96 -18.17
C GLU A 497 12.84 -21.71 -18.00
N ILE A 498 13.84 -21.57 -18.88
CA ILE A 498 14.62 -20.35 -19.00
C ILE A 498 14.40 -19.80 -20.39
N VAL A 499 13.71 -18.66 -20.48
CA VAL A 499 13.44 -17.92 -21.70
C VAL A 499 14.50 -16.85 -21.83
N LYS A 500 15.53 -17.12 -22.64
CA LYS A 500 16.67 -16.23 -22.84
C LYS A 500 16.41 -15.35 -24.05
N GLY A 501 16.31 -14.04 -23.84
CA GLY A 501 16.36 -13.06 -24.92
C GLY A 501 17.37 -11.95 -24.63
N GLU A 502 17.50 -11.02 -25.58
CA GLU A 502 18.49 -9.95 -25.52
C GLU A 502 18.15 -8.86 -24.51
N LEU A 503 16.86 -8.56 -24.32
CA LEU A 503 16.39 -7.54 -23.38
C LEU A 503 16.09 -8.08 -22.00
N VAL A 504 15.55 -9.30 -21.93
CA VAL A 504 15.17 -9.91 -20.66
C VAL A 504 15.43 -11.41 -20.75
N THR A 505 16.03 -11.95 -19.69
CA THR A 505 15.95 -13.39 -19.43
C THR A 505 14.91 -13.63 -18.34
N GLU A 506 13.93 -14.49 -18.64
CA GLU A 506 12.86 -14.88 -17.73
C GLU A 506 13.03 -16.33 -17.28
N ILE A 507 13.04 -16.54 -15.98
CA ILE A 507 13.01 -17.85 -15.34
C ILE A 507 11.56 -18.13 -14.97
N ARG A 508 10.99 -19.22 -15.50
CA ARG A 508 9.64 -19.68 -15.18
C ARG A 508 9.74 -20.94 -14.34
N GLN A 509 9.26 -20.91 -13.10
CA GLN A 509 9.18 -22.07 -12.22
C GLN A 509 7.72 -22.42 -11.99
N TYR A 510 7.39 -23.69 -12.20
CA TYR A 510 6.03 -24.22 -12.13
C TYR A 510 5.97 -25.28 -11.03
N PHE A 511 5.20 -25.02 -9.98
CA PHE A 511 5.11 -25.86 -8.79
C PHE A 511 3.78 -26.62 -8.83
N TYR A 512 3.88 -27.94 -8.88
CA TYR A 512 2.73 -28.84 -8.97
C TYR A 512 2.48 -29.47 -7.60
N ARG A 513 1.21 -29.50 -7.18
CA ARG A 513 0.80 -30.06 -5.89
C ARG A 513 1.06 -31.55 -5.86
N THR A 514 0.72 -32.27 -6.94
CA THR A 514 1.02 -33.69 -7.11
C THR A 514 1.90 -33.93 -8.35
N VAL A 515 2.55 -35.10 -8.41
CA VAL A 515 3.45 -35.47 -9.51
C VAL A 515 2.73 -35.58 -10.85
N ASN A 516 1.42 -35.88 -10.84
CA ASN A 516 0.62 -36.15 -12.04
C ASN A 516 -0.28 -34.98 -12.46
N ASP A 517 -0.21 -33.83 -11.77
CA ASP A 517 -1.02 -32.67 -12.13
C ASP A 517 -0.63 -32.14 -13.52
N SER A 518 -1.62 -31.83 -14.35
CA SER A 518 -1.40 -31.17 -15.65
C SER A 518 -0.99 -29.72 -15.50
N ASP A 519 -1.55 -29.04 -14.50
CA ASP A 519 -1.45 -27.60 -14.31
C ASP A 519 -0.77 -27.26 -12.98
N PRO A 520 0.13 -26.27 -12.96
CA PRO A 520 0.79 -25.86 -11.73
C PRO A 520 -0.17 -25.11 -10.80
N THR A 521 -0.13 -25.45 -9.52
CA THR A 521 -0.87 -24.73 -8.47
C THR A 521 -0.22 -23.38 -8.16
N TYR A 522 1.11 -23.31 -8.26
CA TYR A 522 1.87 -22.09 -8.03
C TYR A 522 2.90 -21.86 -9.14
N THR A 523 3.15 -20.59 -9.45
CA THR A 523 4.24 -20.23 -10.36
C THR A 523 5.06 -19.06 -9.84
N ILE A 524 6.34 -19.05 -10.20
CA ILE A 524 7.24 -17.90 -10.02
C ILE A 524 7.80 -17.55 -11.40
N TYR A 525 7.55 -16.34 -11.87
CA TYR A 525 8.20 -15.78 -13.04
C TYR A 525 9.22 -14.73 -12.59
N SER A 526 10.51 -15.05 -12.66
CA SER A 526 11.59 -14.12 -12.28
C SER A 526 12.25 -13.53 -13.52
N ARG A 527 12.28 -12.21 -13.62
CA ARG A 527 12.86 -11.48 -14.76
C ARG A 527 14.13 -10.75 -14.36
N LEU A 528 15.16 -10.92 -15.18
CA LEU A 528 16.41 -10.16 -15.12
C LEU A 528 16.57 -9.40 -16.43
N ALA A 529 16.71 -8.09 -16.32
CA ALA A 529 16.99 -7.20 -17.44
C ALA A 529 18.40 -6.62 -17.28
N PRO A 530 19.18 -6.48 -18.36
CA PRO A 530 20.45 -5.76 -18.31
C PRO A 530 20.18 -4.28 -18.02
N ARG A 531 21.19 -3.61 -17.48
CA ARG A 531 21.19 -2.18 -17.23
C ARG A 531 21.42 -1.44 -18.55
N PRO A 532 20.47 -0.63 -19.02
CA PRO A 532 20.70 0.24 -20.18
C PRO A 532 21.76 1.30 -19.88
N LEU A 533 22.51 1.72 -20.90
CA LEU A 533 23.52 2.78 -20.79
C LEU A 533 22.89 4.08 -20.24
N GLY A 534 23.43 4.61 -19.13
CA GLY A 534 22.97 5.85 -18.47
C GLY A 534 22.64 5.72 -16.98
N SER A 535 22.37 6.86 -16.32
CA SER A 535 22.00 6.94 -14.90
C SER A 535 20.59 6.38 -14.62
N ASP A 536 19.68 6.45 -15.58
CA ASP A 536 18.25 6.18 -15.37
C ASP A 536 17.91 4.68 -15.42
N GLY A 537 18.85 3.84 -15.88
CA GLY A 537 18.74 2.39 -15.95
C GLY A 537 19.08 1.65 -14.64
N GLU A 538 19.58 2.35 -13.63
CA GLU A 538 20.09 1.77 -12.37
C GLU A 538 19.04 0.89 -11.66
N LEU A 539 17.79 1.37 -11.56
CA LEU A 539 16.69 0.63 -10.91
C LEU A 539 16.29 -0.64 -11.67
N LEU A 540 16.56 -0.73 -12.97
CA LEU A 540 16.19 -1.89 -13.79
C LEU A 540 17.20 -3.03 -13.62
N GLY A 541 18.50 -2.71 -13.58
CA GLY A 541 19.57 -3.71 -13.40
C GLY A 541 19.63 -4.29 -11.98
N HIS A 542 19.41 -3.46 -10.94
CA HIS A 542 19.55 -3.85 -9.54
C HIS A 542 18.32 -4.51 -8.90
N ARG A 543 17.36 -5.00 -9.69
CA ARG A 543 16.22 -5.76 -9.17
C ARG A 543 15.98 -7.05 -9.93
N ILE A 544 15.47 -8.06 -9.22
CA ILE A 544 14.84 -9.23 -9.81
C ILE A 544 13.33 -9.04 -9.65
N GLU A 545 12.64 -8.88 -10.76
CA GLU A 545 11.17 -8.76 -10.75
C GLU A 545 10.55 -10.16 -10.70
N GLN A 546 9.73 -10.42 -9.68
CA GLN A 546 9.10 -11.71 -9.46
C GLN A 546 7.59 -11.57 -9.46
N GLU A 547 6.94 -12.25 -10.41
CA GLU A 547 5.49 -12.40 -10.45
C GLU A 547 5.10 -13.79 -9.92
N TYR A 548 4.11 -13.83 -9.06
CA TYR A 548 3.61 -15.05 -8.42
C TYR A 548 2.16 -15.29 -8.81
N ARG A 549 1.85 -16.51 -9.25
CA ARG A 549 0.48 -17.01 -9.39
C ARG A 549 0.23 -18.01 -8.26
N VAL A 550 -0.82 -17.79 -7.47
CA VAL A 550 -1.10 -18.58 -6.26
C VAL A 550 -2.53 -19.11 -6.28
N GLY A 551 -2.67 -20.42 -6.45
CA GLY A 551 -3.94 -21.13 -6.36
C GLY A 551 -4.46 -21.69 -7.69
N PRO A 552 -5.68 -22.27 -7.69
CA PRO A 552 -6.64 -22.26 -6.58
C PRO A 552 -6.16 -23.06 -5.36
N LEU A 553 -6.39 -22.55 -4.16
CA LEU A 553 -6.02 -23.24 -2.92
C LEU A 553 -7.02 -24.35 -2.59
N GLU A 554 -6.56 -25.40 -1.93
CA GLU A 554 -7.45 -26.34 -1.26
C GLU A 554 -8.19 -25.65 -0.10
N LEU A 555 -9.30 -26.24 0.34
CA LEU A 555 -10.05 -25.69 1.47
C LEU A 555 -9.23 -25.86 2.76
N ASN A 556 -9.23 -24.84 3.62
CA ASN A 556 -8.49 -24.80 4.89
C ASN A 556 -6.97 -24.75 4.74
N CYS A 557 -6.50 -24.06 3.70
CA CYS A 557 -5.08 -23.83 3.42
C CYS A 557 -4.76 -22.34 3.41
N GLU A 558 -3.60 -22.01 3.99
CA GLU A 558 -3.03 -20.66 3.94
C GLU A 558 -1.63 -20.73 3.31
N ALA A 559 -1.50 -20.18 2.10
CA ALA A 559 -0.30 -20.29 1.29
C ALA A 559 0.68 -19.15 1.57
N ILE A 560 1.93 -19.52 1.82
CA ILE A 560 3.05 -18.60 2.03
C ILE A 560 4.13 -18.80 0.97
N LEU A 561 4.85 -17.73 0.65
CA LEU A 561 6.18 -17.81 0.06
C LEU A 561 7.21 -17.74 1.18
N ARG A 562 8.06 -18.76 1.27
CA ARG A 562 9.20 -18.80 2.18
C ARG A 562 10.47 -18.46 1.41
N THR A 563 11.19 -17.44 1.87
CA THR A 563 12.54 -17.11 1.41
C THR A 563 13.54 -17.39 2.53
N SER A 564 14.42 -18.36 2.31
CA SER A 564 15.48 -18.74 3.25
C SER A 564 16.83 -18.22 2.74
N THR A 565 17.64 -17.64 3.63
CA THR A 565 18.98 -17.14 3.27
C THR A 565 20.01 -17.48 4.35
N ASN A 566 21.30 -17.37 4.00
CA ASN A 566 22.40 -17.45 4.97
C ASN A 566 22.81 -16.08 5.55
N LEU A 567 21.96 -15.05 5.41
CA LEU A 567 22.21 -13.73 6.00
C LEU A 567 22.08 -13.79 7.53
N ILE A 568 23.01 -13.12 8.22
CA ILE A 568 22.97 -12.96 9.68
C ILE A 568 22.15 -11.70 9.99
N THR A 569 20.87 -11.88 10.30
CA THR A 569 19.94 -10.76 10.56
C THR A 569 19.94 -10.29 12.01
N GLY A 570 20.57 -11.04 12.92
CA GLY A 570 20.48 -10.79 14.36
C GLY A 570 19.06 -10.92 14.91
N TRP A 571 18.20 -11.71 14.23
CA TRP A 571 16.78 -11.85 14.56
C TRP A 571 16.02 -10.51 14.48
N ILE A 572 16.42 -9.65 13.55
CA ILE A 572 15.76 -8.37 13.27
C ILE A 572 15.28 -8.37 11.82
N LEU A 573 14.03 -7.97 11.65
CA LEU A 573 13.43 -7.68 10.34
C LEU A 573 12.95 -6.23 10.33
N TYR A 574 12.78 -5.69 9.14
CA TYR A 574 12.23 -4.35 8.95
C TYR A 574 10.96 -4.45 8.12
N SER A 575 9.87 -3.84 8.60
CA SER A 575 8.63 -3.74 7.85
C SER A 575 8.10 -2.32 7.87
N ASN A 576 7.56 -1.87 6.74
CA ASN A 576 7.08 -0.50 6.65
C ASN A 576 5.77 -0.31 7.44
N ASN A 577 5.51 0.93 7.83
CA ASN A 577 4.25 1.39 8.36
C ASN A 577 3.54 2.20 7.28
N ASN A 578 2.52 1.59 6.66
CA ASN A 578 1.70 2.18 5.60
C ASN A 578 2.50 2.67 4.36
N GLY A 579 3.66 2.06 4.05
CA GLY A 579 4.52 2.54 2.96
C GLY A 579 5.23 3.87 3.25
N TYR A 580 5.23 4.31 4.51
CA TYR A 580 5.86 5.56 4.95
C TYR A 580 7.16 5.30 5.70
N GLN A 581 7.07 4.88 6.96
CA GLN A 581 8.23 4.73 7.85
C GLN A 581 8.67 3.28 7.96
N MET A 582 9.96 3.04 8.19
CA MET A 582 10.46 1.69 8.39
C MET A 582 10.50 1.34 9.88
N GLN A 583 9.85 0.25 10.27
CA GLN A 583 9.78 -0.19 11.66
C GLN A 583 10.70 -1.39 11.89
N CYS A 584 11.53 -1.31 12.92
CA CYS A 584 12.35 -2.42 13.38
C CYS A 584 11.46 -3.46 14.09
N ARG A 585 11.55 -4.72 13.67
CA ARG A 585 10.81 -5.87 14.21
C ARG A 585 11.80 -6.84 14.83
N ALA A 586 11.92 -6.77 16.15
CA ALA A 586 12.66 -7.76 16.90
C ALA A 586 11.87 -9.06 16.93
N TYR A 587 12.57 -10.15 16.74
CA TYR A 587 11.99 -11.47 16.74
C TYR A 587 11.44 -11.92 18.08
N LYS A 588 10.38 -12.74 18.03
CA LYS A 588 9.87 -13.55 19.15
C LYS A 588 9.97 -15.03 18.73
N HIS A 589 10.37 -15.90 19.66
CA HIS A 589 10.96 -17.22 19.43
C HIS A 589 10.27 -18.15 18.40
N HIS A 590 10.99 -18.51 17.33
CA HIS A 590 10.92 -19.72 16.49
C HIS A 590 12.37 -20.09 16.02
N GLU A 591 12.65 -21.23 15.41
CA GLU A 591 14.03 -21.76 15.39
C GLU A 591 14.98 -21.27 14.26
N ASN A 592 14.61 -20.41 13.28
CA ASN A 592 15.51 -20.08 12.14
C ASN A 592 15.29 -18.68 11.47
N ASN A 593 16.33 -18.15 10.78
CA ASN A 593 16.30 -16.91 9.97
C ASN A 593 15.46 -17.08 8.67
N ILE A 594 14.15 -16.88 8.76
CA ILE A 594 13.22 -17.11 7.65
C ILE A 594 12.38 -15.86 7.40
N ALA A 595 12.34 -15.37 6.15
CA ALA A 595 11.34 -14.40 5.72
C ALA A 595 10.15 -15.13 5.10
N GLN A 596 8.95 -14.89 5.61
CA GLN A 596 7.71 -15.48 5.10
C GLN A 596 6.72 -14.38 4.75
N VAL A 597 6.10 -14.51 3.58
CA VAL A 597 5.00 -13.64 3.14
C VAL A 597 3.80 -14.52 2.84
N MET A 598 2.71 -14.30 3.56
CA MET A 598 1.44 -14.96 3.26
C MET A 598 0.82 -14.32 2.02
N LEU A 599 0.59 -15.13 1.00
CA LEU A 599 0.12 -14.65 -0.31
C LEU A 599 -1.38 -14.83 -0.49
N HIS A 600 -1.94 -15.94 0.01
CA HIS A 600 -3.36 -16.24 -0.15
C HIS A 600 -3.88 -17.15 0.96
N ARG A 601 -5.17 -17.09 1.24
CA ARG A 601 -5.85 -17.84 2.32
C ARG A 601 -7.21 -18.30 1.84
N ARG A 602 -7.55 -19.56 2.10
CA ARG A 602 -8.87 -20.13 1.85
C ARG A 602 -9.27 -21.02 3.01
N LEU A 603 -10.37 -20.69 3.69
CA LEU A 603 -10.82 -21.40 4.87
C LEU A 603 -12.35 -21.43 5.00
N LEU A 604 -12.85 -22.49 5.62
CA LEU A 604 -14.24 -22.63 6.03
C LEU A 604 -14.36 -22.33 7.52
N VAL A 605 -15.02 -21.24 7.87
CA VAL A 605 -15.34 -20.94 9.27
C VAL A 605 -16.63 -21.67 9.64
N LYS A 606 -16.56 -22.65 10.55
CA LYS A 606 -17.72 -23.43 11.02
C LYS A 606 -18.44 -22.82 12.24
N GLN A 607 -18.03 -21.64 12.69
CA GLN A 607 -18.63 -21.00 13.87
C GLN A 607 -20.09 -20.56 13.59
N PRO A 608 -21.06 -20.84 14.49
CA PRO A 608 -22.48 -20.55 14.27
C PRO A 608 -22.79 -19.10 13.91
N TRP A 609 -22.10 -18.13 14.53
CA TRP A 609 -22.27 -16.70 14.23
C TRP A 609 -21.71 -16.34 12.84
N ALA A 610 -20.55 -16.90 12.45
CA ALA A 610 -19.96 -16.64 11.14
C ALA A 610 -20.75 -17.29 10.00
N LEU A 611 -21.40 -18.42 10.29
CA LEU A 611 -22.37 -19.09 9.42
C LEU A 611 -23.66 -18.26 9.27
N SER A 612 -24.16 -17.65 10.34
CA SER A 612 -25.39 -16.85 10.30
C SER A 612 -25.25 -15.53 9.52
N VAL A 613 -24.04 -14.94 9.48
CA VAL A 613 -23.76 -13.71 8.72
C VAL A 613 -22.93 -13.91 7.43
N ASN A 614 -22.61 -15.16 7.07
CA ASN A 614 -21.84 -15.56 5.89
C ASN A 614 -20.52 -14.78 5.70
N VAL A 615 -19.68 -14.75 6.75
CA VAL A 615 -18.38 -14.05 6.75
C VAL A 615 -17.24 -15.02 6.37
N MET A 616 -17.53 -16.08 5.60
CA MET A 616 -16.53 -17.11 5.25
C MET A 616 -15.48 -16.59 4.26
N LEU A 617 -14.25 -17.08 4.40
CA LEU A 617 -13.14 -16.84 3.46
C LEU A 617 -12.96 -18.04 2.50
N ASN A 618 -14.02 -18.40 1.78
CA ASN A 618 -13.94 -19.45 0.76
C ASN A 618 -13.57 -18.87 -0.61
N ASP A 619 -12.42 -18.19 -0.68
CA ASP A 619 -11.94 -17.56 -1.91
C ASP A 619 -11.26 -18.60 -2.81
N THR A 620 -11.93 -18.95 -3.92
CA THR A 620 -11.44 -19.90 -4.93
C THR A 620 -10.59 -19.23 -6.01
N SER A 621 -10.40 -17.92 -5.95
CA SER A 621 -9.65 -17.18 -6.97
C SER A 621 -8.17 -17.54 -6.94
N VAL A 622 -7.54 -17.34 -8.10
CA VAL A 622 -6.08 -17.34 -8.24
C VAL A 622 -5.59 -15.92 -8.02
N VAL A 623 -4.66 -15.77 -7.09
CA VAL A 623 -4.11 -14.46 -6.74
C VAL A 623 -2.79 -14.25 -7.48
N HIS A 624 -2.64 -13.04 -8.03
CA HIS A 624 -1.43 -12.59 -8.71
C HIS A 624 -0.74 -11.52 -7.86
N SER A 625 0.51 -11.77 -7.48
CA SER A 625 1.32 -10.84 -6.69
C SER A 625 2.61 -10.51 -7.42
N VAL A 626 3.14 -9.31 -7.22
CA VAL A 626 4.43 -8.89 -7.80
C VAL A 626 5.32 -8.35 -6.71
N LEU A 627 6.53 -8.90 -6.60
CA LEU A 627 7.56 -8.46 -5.67
C LEU A 627 8.83 -8.11 -6.45
N TRP A 628 9.57 -7.12 -5.96
CA TRP A 628 10.91 -6.83 -6.44
C TRP A 628 11.91 -7.24 -5.37
N LEU A 629 12.79 -8.17 -5.72
CA LEU A 629 13.87 -8.62 -4.86
C LEU A 629 15.13 -7.81 -5.18
N LEU A 630 15.68 -7.16 -4.17
CA LEU A 630 16.96 -6.46 -4.22
C LEU A 630 17.91 -7.13 -3.23
N LEU A 631 19.14 -7.39 -3.66
CA LEU A 631 20.18 -7.98 -2.83
C LEU A 631 21.47 -7.18 -3.02
N GLY A 632 22.16 -6.85 -1.93
CA GLY A 632 23.42 -6.13 -2.00
C GLY A 632 23.76 -5.49 -0.66
N PRO A 633 24.80 -4.66 -0.61
CA PRO A 633 25.19 -3.93 0.59
C PRO A 633 24.03 -3.10 1.15
N SER A 634 24.08 -2.84 2.45
CA SER A 634 23.06 -2.01 3.12
C SER A 634 22.96 -0.63 2.50
N THR A 635 24.07 -0.02 2.06
CA THR A 635 24.09 1.27 1.36
C THR A 635 23.30 1.24 0.05
N LEU A 636 23.57 0.25 -0.81
CA LEU A 636 22.89 0.09 -2.09
C LEU A 636 21.38 -0.17 -1.91
N THR A 637 21.04 -1.12 -1.03
CA THR A 637 19.65 -1.52 -0.80
C THR A 637 18.83 -0.43 -0.11
N ARG A 638 19.45 0.39 0.75
CA ARG A 638 18.81 1.58 1.34
C ARG A 638 18.60 2.67 0.30
N ASP A 639 19.61 3.01 -0.51
CA ASP A 639 19.45 3.97 -1.61
C ASP A 639 18.33 3.53 -2.57
N LEU A 640 18.43 2.34 -3.15
CA LEU A 640 17.49 1.94 -4.20
C LEU A 640 16.15 1.45 -3.67
N GLY A 641 16.06 0.98 -2.43
CA GLY A 641 14.85 0.34 -1.88
C GLY A 641 13.63 1.25 -1.86
N GLN A 642 13.77 2.49 -1.38
CA GLN A 642 12.66 3.44 -1.31
C GLN A 642 12.15 3.83 -2.70
N ARG A 643 13.07 4.15 -3.62
CA ARG A 643 12.75 4.47 -5.03
C ARG A 643 12.12 3.28 -5.75
N SER A 644 12.63 2.08 -5.50
CA SER A 644 12.09 0.82 -6.05
C SER A 644 10.66 0.58 -5.59
N GLY A 645 10.35 0.81 -4.31
CA GLY A 645 8.99 0.71 -3.78
C GLY A 645 8.01 1.66 -4.47
N VAL A 646 8.42 2.91 -4.68
CA VAL A 646 7.61 3.92 -5.39
C VAL A 646 7.42 3.54 -6.86
N ALA A 647 8.48 3.08 -7.54
CA ALA A 647 8.42 2.64 -8.93
C ALA A 647 7.58 1.37 -9.15
N LEU A 648 7.60 0.44 -8.18
CA LEU A 648 6.72 -0.73 -8.17
C LEU A 648 5.25 -0.33 -8.01
N GLN A 649 4.97 0.64 -7.14
CA GLN A 649 3.61 1.12 -6.89
C GLN A 649 3.05 1.93 -8.06
N HIS A 650 3.86 2.76 -8.71
CA HIS A 650 3.45 3.70 -9.76
C HIS A 650 4.13 3.41 -11.09
N ARG A 651 3.99 2.17 -11.56
CA ARG A 651 4.49 1.74 -12.88
C ARG A 651 3.87 2.57 -14.02
N PRO A 652 4.58 2.72 -15.15
CA PRO A 652 4.02 3.40 -16.32
C PRO A 652 2.70 2.77 -16.77
N ILE A 653 1.76 3.62 -17.19
CA ILE A 653 0.44 3.22 -17.71
C ILE A 653 0.52 3.09 -19.21
N VAL A 654 0.09 1.94 -19.72
CA VAL A 654 0.04 1.64 -21.15
C VAL A 654 -1.40 1.82 -21.64
N LEU A 655 -1.58 2.63 -22.67
CA LEU A 655 -2.82 2.76 -23.42
C LEU A 655 -2.58 2.21 -24.82
N LEU A 656 -3.22 1.10 -25.14
CA LEU A 656 -3.10 0.44 -26.43
C LEU A 656 -4.33 0.71 -27.30
N ARG A 657 -4.09 1.03 -28.57
CA ARG A 657 -5.14 1.21 -29.58
C ARG A 657 -4.78 0.40 -30.82
N GLU A 658 -5.74 -0.36 -31.32
CA GLU A 658 -5.60 -1.05 -32.60
C GLU A 658 -5.66 -0.04 -33.76
N LEU A 659 -4.77 -0.19 -34.74
CA LEU A 659 -4.75 0.65 -35.93
C LEU A 659 -5.73 0.06 -36.96
N SER A 660 -6.86 0.74 -37.15
CA SER A 660 -7.82 0.42 -38.22
C SER A 660 -7.22 0.68 -39.60
N GLU A 661 -7.69 -0.03 -40.63
CA GLU A 661 -7.17 -0.06 -42.02
C GLU A 661 -6.93 1.31 -42.71
N THR A 662 -7.47 2.40 -42.15
CA THR A 662 -7.51 3.74 -42.77
C THR A 662 -6.74 4.83 -42.00
N ALA A 663 -6.07 4.52 -40.88
CA ALA A 663 -5.52 5.53 -39.99
C ALA A 663 -3.98 5.69 -40.11
N ARG A 664 -3.54 6.88 -40.55
CA ARG A 664 -2.16 7.36 -40.36
C ARG A 664 -2.15 8.35 -39.19
N ILE A 665 -1.42 8.01 -38.14
CA ILE A 665 -1.13 8.96 -37.06
C ILE A 665 0.10 9.74 -37.51
N HIS A 666 -0.08 11.03 -37.81
CA HIS A 666 1.04 11.97 -37.85
C HIS A 666 1.17 12.58 -36.46
N PRO A 667 2.02 12.04 -35.57
CA PRO A 667 2.33 12.77 -34.36
C PRO A 667 3.00 14.07 -34.81
N ARG A 668 2.34 15.21 -34.61
CA ARG A 668 3.09 16.42 -34.31
C ARG A 668 3.31 16.36 -32.80
N PRO A 669 4.42 15.78 -32.31
CA PRO A 669 4.64 15.66 -30.89
C PRO A 669 4.67 17.07 -30.30
N GLN A 670 3.60 17.45 -29.60
CA GLN A 670 3.75 18.44 -28.54
C GLN A 670 4.52 17.73 -27.44
N HIS A 671 5.85 17.82 -27.47
CA HIS A 671 6.69 17.32 -26.40
C HIS A 671 6.24 17.98 -25.11
N GLN A 672 5.69 17.17 -24.21
CA GLN A 672 5.37 17.62 -22.88
C GLN A 672 6.70 17.80 -22.13
N GLU A 673 6.93 18.98 -21.58
CA GLU A 673 8.16 19.24 -20.84
C GLU A 673 8.28 18.26 -19.67
N ALA A 674 9.40 17.54 -19.63
CA ALA A 674 9.70 16.58 -18.60
C ALA A 674 9.83 17.27 -17.24
N VAL A 675 9.39 16.57 -16.19
CA VAL A 675 9.60 16.98 -14.80
C VAL A 675 10.53 15.97 -14.14
N THR A 676 11.62 16.47 -13.56
CA THR A 676 12.58 15.63 -12.82
C THR A 676 12.80 16.22 -11.44
N LEU A 677 12.35 15.47 -10.43
CA LEU A 677 12.63 15.72 -9.02
C LEU A 677 13.94 15.05 -8.60
N PRO A 678 14.58 15.51 -7.51
CA PRO A 678 15.67 14.78 -6.90
C PRO A 678 15.29 13.34 -6.55
N PRO A 679 16.23 12.36 -6.59
CA PRO A 679 15.94 10.96 -6.28
C PRO A 679 15.37 10.71 -4.88
N SER A 680 15.59 11.62 -3.93
CA SER A 680 15.05 11.55 -2.57
C SER A 680 13.65 12.14 -2.39
N VAL A 681 13.05 12.70 -3.44
CA VAL A 681 11.74 13.36 -3.39
C VAL A 681 10.76 12.71 -4.34
N HIS A 682 9.63 12.28 -3.81
CA HIS A 682 8.50 11.78 -4.58
C HIS A 682 7.36 12.80 -4.62
N LEU A 683 6.81 13.00 -5.81
CA LEU A 683 5.56 13.72 -6.02
C LEU A 683 4.39 12.82 -5.61
N GLN A 684 3.81 13.04 -4.43
CA GLN A 684 2.73 12.19 -3.90
C GLN A 684 1.36 12.58 -4.44
N ILE A 685 1.12 13.88 -4.70
CA ILE A 685 -0.13 14.38 -5.30
C ILE A 685 0.19 15.50 -6.28
N LEU A 686 -0.44 15.44 -7.45
CA LEU A 686 -0.61 16.54 -8.39
C LEU A 686 -2.05 16.48 -8.90
N SER A 687 -2.94 17.28 -8.31
CA SER A 687 -4.37 17.23 -8.61
C SER A 687 -5.02 18.61 -8.59
N ILE A 688 -6.19 18.71 -9.22
CA ILE A 688 -7.10 19.85 -9.06
C ILE A 688 -7.99 19.55 -7.83
N PRO A 689 -8.04 20.43 -6.81
CA PRO A 689 -8.66 20.12 -5.51
C PRO A 689 -10.19 19.98 -5.51
N GLY A 690 -10.87 20.22 -6.64
CA GLY A 690 -12.28 19.90 -6.87
C GLY A 690 -13.24 21.09 -6.85
N TRP A 691 -14.55 20.79 -6.96
CA TRP A 691 -15.63 21.78 -7.15
C TRP A 691 -15.95 22.62 -5.91
N THR A 692 -15.84 22.04 -4.71
CA THR A 692 -16.21 22.67 -3.44
C THR A 692 -15.02 23.25 -2.68
N TYR A 693 -13.82 23.13 -3.24
CA TYR A 693 -12.59 23.62 -2.61
C TYR A 693 -12.62 25.14 -2.47
N ASN A 694 -12.11 25.63 -1.35
CA ASN A 694 -11.82 27.04 -1.17
C ASN A 694 -10.56 27.19 -0.29
N SER A 695 -9.69 28.13 -0.63
CA SER A 695 -8.48 28.40 0.14
C SER A 695 -8.74 29.02 1.51
N ASN A 696 -9.91 29.64 1.69
CA ASN A 696 -10.39 30.09 3.00
C ASN A 696 -11.15 28.94 3.68
N HIS A 697 -10.64 28.47 4.82
CA HIS A 697 -11.18 27.33 5.55
C HIS A 697 -12.66 27.50 5.91
N THR A 698 -13.06 28.65 6.43
CA THR A 698 -14.46 28.92 6.82
C THR A 698 -15.39 28.84 5.61
N LYS A 699 -14.99 29.42 4.48
CA LYS A 699 -15.77 29.33 3.22
C LYS A 699 -15.78 27.91 2.68
N HIS A 700 -14.67 27.17 2.77
CA HIS A 700 -14.62 25.77 2.38
C HIS A 700 -15.63 24.92 3.18
N MET A 701 -15.66 25.08 4.51
CA MET A 701 -16.62 24.40 5.37
C MET A 701 -18.07 24.81 5.07
N GLN A 702 -18.32 26.07 4.72
CA GLN A 702 -19.64 26.53 4.27
C GLN A 702 -20.05 25.88 2.94
N ASN A 703 -19.11 25.77 1.98
CA ASN A 703 -19.37 25.12 0.70
C ASN A 703 -19.70 23.64 0.87
N LEU A 704 -19.01 22.93 1.78
CA LEU A 704 -19.30 21.52 2.08
C LEU A 704 -20.70 21.31 2.70
N ARG A 705 -21.22 22.30 3.43
CA ARG A 705 -22.55 22.24 4.06
C ARG A 705 -23.69 22.62 3.11
N LYS A 706 -23.38 23.28 1.99
CA LYS A 706 -24.37 23.61 0.96
C LYS A 706 -24.49 22.41 0.03
N ASP A 707 -25.62 21.70 0.07
CA ASP A 707 -25.92 20.56 -0.81
C ASP A 707 -26.03 20.94 -2.31
N ASN A 708 -25.88 22.22 -2.67
CA ASN A 708 -25.95 22.69 -4.06
C ASN A 708 -24.63 22.47 -4.82
N GLN A 709 -24.37 21.23 -5.23
CA GLN A 709 -23.31 20.91 -6.19
C GLN A 709 -23.48 21.62 -7.55
N ALA A 710 -24.71 22.06 -7.88
CA ALA A 710 -25.04 22.69 -9.17
C ALA A 710 -24.46 24.10 -9.36
N GLU A 711 -24.10 24.81 -8.28
CA GLU A 711 -23.52 26.17 -8.35
C GLU A 711 -22.01 26.21 -8.06
N ALA A 712 -21.44 25.13 -7.52
CA ALA A 712 -20.02 25.04 -7.27
C ALA A 712 -19.30 24.94 -8.62
N LYS A 713 -18.46 25.92 -8.96
CA LYS A 713 -17.62 25.91 -10.17
C LYS A 713 -16.21 25.47 -9.76
N ALA A 714 -15.69 24.38 -10.32
CA ALA A 714 -14.34 23.92 -10.01
C ALA A 714 -13.33 25.00 -10.36
N GLU A 715 -12.53 25.39 -9.37
CA GLU A 715 -11.44 26.33 -9.58
C GLU A 715 -10.28 25.59 -10.26
N SER A 716 -10.40 25.37 -11.58
CA SER A 716 -9.42 24.63 -12.39
C SER A 716 -8.06 25.31 -12.52
N ARG A 717 -7.90 26.50 -11.95
CA ARG A 717 -6.64 27.27 -11.93
C ARG A 717 -5.81 27.03 -10.67
N ARG A 718 -6.31 26.22 -9.72
CA ARG A 718 -5.56 25.80 -8.53
C ARG A 718 -5.10 24.36 -8.65
N VAL A 719 -3.90 24.12 -8.14
CA VAL A 719 -3.28 22.81 -8.10
C VAL A 719 -2.91 22.50 -6.67
N LEU A 720 -3.29 21.31 -6.21
CA LEU A 720 -2.77 20.72 -5.00
C LEU A 720 -1.51 19.92 -5.36
N LEU A 721 -0.39 20.33 -4.78
CA LEU A 721 0.91 19.67 -4.92
C LEU A 721 1.32 19.11 -3.56
N ARG A 722 1.70 17.83 -3.49
CA ARG A 722 2.32 17.25 -2.30
C ARG A 722 3.64 16.58 -2.67
N LEU A 723 4.71 17.03 -2.03
CA LEU A 723 6.03 16.43 -2.13
C LEU A 723 6.34 15.66 -0.85
N ARG A 724 6.96 14.49 -0.99
CA ARG A 724 7.39 13.65 0.12
C ARG A 724 8.89 13.37 0.00
N HIS A 725 9.62 13.58 1.09
CA HIS A 725 10.95 13.02 1.24
C HIS A 725 10.87 11.51 1.50
N LEU A 726 11.65 10.71 0.78
CA LEU A 726 11.55 9.26 0.81
C LEU A 726 12.28 8.61 1.98
N TYR A 727 13.35 9.23 2.46
CA TYR A 727 14.26 8.67 3.45
C TYR A 727 14.05 9.33 4.80
N GLU A 728 14.10 8.53 5.86
CA GLU A 728 14.17 9.01 7.25
C GLU A 728 15.57 9.55 7.56
N VAL A 729 15.69 10.29 8.67
CA VAL A 729 16.99 10.72 9.20
C VAL A 729 17.87 9.50 9.47
N ASP A 730 19.15 9.58 9.12
CA ASP A 730 20.16 8.51 9.27
C ASP A 730 19.87 7.19 8.53
N GLU A 731 18.86 7.16 7.64
CA GLU A 731 18.58 5.99 6.81
C GLU A 731 19.71 5.76 5.79
N ASP A 732 20.12 6.80 5.08
CA ASP A 732 21.21 6.81 4.11
C ASP A 732 22.07 8.09 4.25
N PRO A 733 23.41 8.00 4.24
CA PRO A 733 24.28 9.15 4.49
C PRO A 733 24.10 10.32 3.50
N VAL A 734 23.66 10.04 2.27
CA VAL A 734 23.49 11.04 1.21
C VAL A 734 22.02 11.36 0.98
N ARG A 735 21.17 10.33 0.84
CA ARG A 735 19.76 10.49 0.47
C ARG A 735 18.88 11.01 1.60
N SER A 736 19.30 10.88 2.86
CA SER A 736 18.60 11.44 4.01
C SER A 736 18.83 12.94 4.22
N GLN A 737 19.74 13.56 3.48
CA GLN A 737 20.05 14.99 3.63
C GLN A 737 18.96 15.88 3.01
N PRO A 738 18.75 17.10 3.54
CA PRO A 738 17.85 18.07 2.93
C PRO A 738 18.21 18.38 1.48
N VAL A 739 17.20 18.47 0.61
CA VAL A 739 17.38 18.74 -0.82
C VAL A 739 16.49 19.89 -1.28
N PRO A 740 17.02 20.90 -2.00
CA PRO A 740 16.19 21.95 -2.56
C PRO A 740 15.35 21.42 -3.73
N VAL A 741 14.09 21.86 -3.82
CA VAL A 741 13.19 21.56 -4.94
C VAL A 741 12.84 22.84 -5.67
N ASN A 742 13.12 22.90 -6.97
CA ASN A 742 12.71 24.02 -7.81
C ASN A 742 11.25 23.83 -8.27
N LEU A 743 10.31 24.50 -7.60
CA LEU A 743 8.89 24.44 -7.94
C LEU A 743 8.55 24.95 -9.35
N GLN A 744 9.33 25.88 -9.91
CA GLN A 744 9.14 26.32 -11.29
C GLN A 744 9.43 25.18 -12.28
N SER A 745 10.39 24.32 -11.96
CA SER A 745 10.67 23.12 -12.75
C SER A 745 9.59 22.05 -12.58
N VAL A 746 9.04 21.89 -11.37
CA VAL A 746 7.98 20.90 -11.11
C VAL A 746 6.67 21.26 -11.79
N LEU A 747 6.34 22.56 -11.78
CA LEU A 747 5.11 23.09 -12.36
C LEU A 747 5.29 23.51 -13.82
N ARG A 748 6.41 23.11 -14.45
CA ARG A 748 6.70 23.46 -15.83
C ARG A 748 5.66 22.86 -16.78
N GLY A 749 5.22 23.66 -17.75
CA GLY A 749 4.13 23.30 -18.67
C GLY A 749 2.72 23.35 -18.06
N LEU A 750 2.56 23.83 -16.81
CA LEU A 750 1.25 24.07 -16.18
C LEU A 750 0.79 25.55 -16.27
N GLY A 751 1.51 26.37 -17.03
CA GLY A 751 1.27 27.82 -17.12
C GLY A 751 2.09 28.64 -16.11
N SER A 752 1.77 29.92 -15.98
CA SER A 752 2.47 30.84 -15.07
C SER A 752 2.01 30.66 -13.63
N VAL A 753 2.94 30.34 -12.73
CA VAL A 753 2.67 30.28 -11.29
C VAL A 753 2.57 31.70 -10.74
N VAL A 754 1.38 32.07 -10.24
CA VAL A 754 1.13 33.42 -9.69
C VAL A 754 1.41 33.48 -8.19
N THR A 755 0.99 32.45 -7.44
CA THR A 755 1.13 32.36 -5.98
C THR A 755 1.38 30.91 -5.57
N VAL A 756 2.16 30.74 -4.49
CA VAL A 756 2.36 29.45 -3.82
C VAL A 756 2.01 29.64 -2.35
N GLU A 757 1.18 28.75 -1.81
CA GLU A 757 0.73 28.80 -0.42
C GLU A 757 1.01 27.44 0.22
N GLU A 758 1.70 27.43 1.36
CA GLU A 758 1.90 26.20 2.12
C GLU A 758 0.64 25.88 2.93
N ARG A 759 0.14 24.65 2.80
CA ARG A 759 -1.12 24.21 3.39
C ARG A 759 -0.90 22.97 4.25
N SER A 760 -1.83 22.71 5.18
CA SER A 760 -1.84 21.46 5.95
C SER A 760 -1.84 20.23 5.03
N LEU A 761 -1.58 19.04 5.58
CA LEU A 761 -1.53 17.81 4.77
C LEU A 761 -2.80 17.62 3.92
N THR A 762 -3.97 18.02 4.40
CA THR A 762 -5.26 17.94 3.68
C THR A 762 -5.48 19.05 2.65
N GLY A 763 -4.63 20.07 2.61
CA GLY A 763 -4.76 21.23 1.72
C GLY A 763 -5.80 22.27 2.17
N THR A 764 -6.40 22.08 3.35
CA THR A 764 -7.59 22.85 3.81
C THR A 764 -7.29 23.96 4.82
N TRP A 765 -6.08 24.02 5.37
CA TRP A 765 -5.64 25.05 6.30
C TRP A 765 -4.36 25.72 5.81
N ASP A 766 -4.24 27.04 6.02
CA ASP A 766 -2.98 27.76 5.84
C ASP A 766 -2.04 27.42 7.00
N VAL A 767 -0.83 26.93 6.71
CA VAL A 767 0.14 26.51 7.74
C VAL A 767 0.52 27.67 8.65
N SER A 768 0.58 28.91 8.13
CA SER A 768 0.90 30.09 8.93
C SER A 768 -0.15 30.42 10.00
N THR A 769 -1.36 29.90 9.83
CA THR A 769 -2.49 30.10 10.76
C THR A 769 -2.80 28.85 11.60
N LEU A 770 -2.07 27.75 11.38
CA LEU A 770 -2.32 26.48 12.03
C LEU A 770 -1.69 26.46 13.42
N HIS A 771 -2.50 26.73 14.45
CA HIS A 771 -2.06 26.66 15.84
C HIS A 771 -2.17 25.22 16.39
N ARG A 772 -1.02 24.58 16.60
CA ARG A 772 -0.88 23.28 17.24
C ARG A 772 -0.78 23.43 18.75
N TRP A 773 -1.35 22.49 19.50
CA TRP A 773 -1.16 22.41 20.94
C TRP A 773 0.23 21.88 21.30
N HIS A 774 0.87 22.51 22.28
CA HIS A 774 2.16 22.08 22.82
C HIS A 774 1.96 21.56 24.24
N TRP A 775 2.13 20.25 24.40
CA TRP A 775 1.91 19.59 25.67
C TRP A 775 3.18 19.66 26.53
N PRO A 776 3.08 20.00 27.83
CA PRO A 776 4.20 19.86 28.73
C PRO A 776 4.56 18.37 28.80
N ALA A 777 5.77 18.02 28.38
CA ALA A 777 6.18 16.65 28.17
C ALA A 777 7.34 16.25 29.06
N GLN A 778 7.27 15.07 29.68
CA GLN A 778 8.42 14.46 30.34
C GLN A 778 9.18 13.60 29.32
N GLU A 779 10.44 13.96 29.09
CA GLU A 779 11.31 13.20 28.20
C GLU A 779 11.53 11.77 28.72
N PRO A 780 11.66 10.77 27.84
CA PRO A 780 11.94 9.41 28.27
C PRO A 780 13.26 9.38 29.05
N SER A 781 13.31 8.65 30.17
CA SER A 781 14.53 8.42 30.92
C SER A 781 15.47 7.48 30.14
N HIS A 782 16.15 7.99 29.13
CA HIS A 782 17.23 7.24 28.49
C HIS A 782 18.46 7.29 29.40
N LEU A 783 18.83 6.15 30.00
CA LEU A 783 20.18 5.89 30.48
C LEU A 783 21.14 6.12 29.30
N ARG A 784 21.72 7.32 29.20
CA ARG A 784 22.78 7.64 28.25
C ARG A 784 24.07 7.02 28.79
N ALA A 785 24.47 5.88 28.24
CA ALA A 785 25.83 5.39 28.43
C ALA A 785 26.76 6.25 27.58
N PHE A 786 27.58 7.07 28.24
CA PHE A 786 28.67 7.79 27.59
C PHE A 786 29.91 6.90 27.64
N VAL A 787 30.43 6.50 26.46
CA VAL A 787 31.79 5.98 26.36
C VAL A 787 32.70 7.19 26.20
N ILE A 788 33.40 7.55 27.28
CA ILE A 788 34.49 8.53 27.22
C ILE A 788 35.72 7.74 26.80
N ASN A 789 36.14 7.89 25.54
CA ASN A 789 37.48 7.49 25.15
C ASN A 789 38.43 8.64 25.53
N GLU A 790 39.15 8.49 26.64
CA GLU A 790 40.32 9.31 26.90
C GLU A 790 41.45 8.86 25.96
N GLU A 791 41.75 9.68 24.94
CA GLU A 791 43.07 9.68 24.34
C GLU A 791 44.06 10.24 25.37
N THR A 792 44.85 9.35 25.96
CA THR A 792 46.03 9.75 26.72
C THR A 792 47.09 10.26 25.75
N ARG A 793 47.61 11.45 26.07
CA ARG A 793 48.63 12.22 25.34
C ARG A 793 49.93 11.48 25.06
#